data_AF-A0A7V2S3L9-F1
#
_entry.id   AF-A0A7V2S3L9-F1
#
_cell.length_a   1.000
_cell.length_b   1.000
_cell.length_c   1.000
_cell.angle_alpha   90.00
_cell.angle_beta   90.00
_cell.angle_gamma   90.00
#
_symmetry.space_group_name_H-M   'P 1'
#
loop_
_entity.id
_entity.type
_entity.pdbx_description
1 polymer ?
#
loop_
_entity_poly.entity_id
_entity_poly.type
_entity_poly.pdbx_seq_one_letter_code
_entity_poly.pdbx_strand_id
1 'polypeptide(L)'
;EGKYEEALSVARDQVENGAQILDVSMDDGMLDAKTEMVKFLNMMASDPEISRLPVMIDSSKWEVLEAGLKCLQGKGIVNSISLKNGEQEFLEHARTIRDFGAAVVVMAFDEAGQAATYEDRIRVCQRAYELLTQKVNFPPEDIIFDPNILAIGTGMEEHNNYAVDFIRATRWIKENLPYAKVSGGVSNLSFSFRGNNTVREAINSVFLYHAIHAGMDMGIVNPGMLQIYDEIEPELRTLAEDVVLNRRPDATERLLAYAEKVKDKQVKRSVKEDSWRKEPVEKRLEHALIKGITDYIEQDVEEARKKYPRALHVIEQPLMAGMNRVGDLFGDGKMFLPQVVKSARVMKQAVSYLLPYIEAEKEEGDAANAGKVVLATVKGDVHDIGKNIVGVVLSCNNYEVIDLGVMVPTEKILEIAENEKADVVGLSGLITPSLEEMVQVANEMKRRGLKIPLLIGGATTSAIHTAVKIAPNYNQPVIHVRDASKVTGVLSKLFSPSEREKYINEVRTSYEKLRNDHFGRQRKKEYIPLEEARQNRFATDWKPETIAVPRFTGTKYFHDYPLEDLVPFIDWTFFFHTWKITGKYPDIFDDPVKGEEARKIYDDARHMLEKIIAGKWLRAEGVIGIYPAQAAGDSVEIFSPGSKKKRADFHFLRNQEKKEPGVPNLCLSDFIAPKETGLTDYLGFFAVTAGLGIEKHIQAFEKQHDDYQAIMLKVLSDRLAEAFAEQMHLRVRKEFWGYAPDEQMETKEILREKYRGIRPAPGYPACPEHSEKRTLFDLLQVEEKTGIRLTENYAMYPASSVSGFYFAHPEAKYFNVGRLLPDQLEDYARRKGLPVEKVKTLLNMNLVENE
;
A
#
# COMPACT_ATOMS: atom_id res chain seq x y z
N GLU A 1 25.80 -12.66 -7.81
CA GLU A 1 25.72 -11.20 -8.11
C GLU A 1 25.47 -10.31 -6.88
N GLY A 2 25.16 -10.86 -5.70
CA GLY A 2 25.03 -10.05 -4.47
C GLY A 2 23.79 -9.14 -4.38
N LYS A 3 22.82 -9.33 -5.29
CA LYS A 3 21.59 -8.54 -5.39
C LYS A 3 20.47 -9.11 -4.51
N TYR A 4 20.69 -9.15 -3.19
CA TYR A 4 19.74 -9.75 -2.25
C TYR A 4 18.37 -9.07 -2.23
N GLU A 5 18.30 -7.77 -2.52
CA GLU A 5 17.03 -7.05 -2.61
C GLU A 5 16.14 -7.55 -3.76
N GLU A 6 16.74 -7.96 -4.88
CA GLU A 6 15.99 -8.58 -5.98
C GLU A 6 15.50 -9.97 -5.57
N ALA A 7 16.34 -10.76 -4.89
CA ALA A 7 15.93 -12.07 -4.34
C ALA A 7 14.81 -11.94 -3.29
N LEU A 8 14.83 -10.89 -2.46
CA LEU A 8 13.72 -10.58 -1.54
C LEU A 8 12.45 -10.19 -2.31
N SER A 9 12.59 -9.45 -3.41
CA SER A 9 11.45 -9.15 -4.28
C SER A 9 10.82 -10.42 -4.85
N VAL A 10 11.63 -11.42 -5.23
CA VAL A 10 11.14 -12.73 -5.66
C VAL A 10 10.40 -13.44 -4.53
N ALA A 11 10.96 -13.46 -3.32
CA ALA A 11 10.29 -14.04 -2.16
C ALA A 11 8.95 -13.32 -1.85
N ARG A 12 8.90 -11.99 -1.98
CA ARG A 12 7.68 -11.19 -1.81
C ARG A 12 6.63 -11.49 -2.88
N ASP A 13 7.06 -11.60 -4.14
CA ASP A 13 6.19 -12.00 -5.26
C ASP A 13 5.58 -13.39 -5.03
N GLN A 14 6.36 -14.37 -4.54
CA GLN A 14 5.82 -15.68 -4.18
C GLN A 14 4.76 -15.58 -3.07
N VAL A 15 4.98 -14.74 -2.04
CA VAL A 15 3.97 -14.49 -0.98
C VAL A 15 2.70 -13.85 -1.55
N GLU A 16 2.83 -12.81 -2.37
CA GLU A 16 1.69 -12.08 -2.95
C GLU A 16 0.86 -12.96 -3.89
N ASN A 17 1.51 -13.87 -4.62
CA ASN A 17 0.88 -14.85 -5.48
C ASN A 17 0.26 -16.05 -4.72
N GLY A 18 0.28 -16.02 -3.39
CA GLY A 18 -0.43 -16.99 -2.54
C GLY A 18 0.39 -18.18 -2.06
N ALA A 19 1.72 -18.09 -2.06
CA ALA A 19 2.55 -19.09 -1.38
C ALA A 19 2.15 -19.19 0.10
N GLN A 20 2.13 -20.41 0.62
CA GLN A 20 1.81 -20.69 2.03
C GLN A 20 3.06 -20.97 2.85
N ILE A 21 4.13 -21.43 2.21
CA ILE A 21 5.47 -21.69 2.74
C ILE A 21 6.46 -21.23 1.67
N LEU A 22 7.57 -20.61 2.08
CA LEU A 22 8.66 -20.24 1.16
C LEU A 22 9.77 -21.29 1.21
N ASP A 23 10.03 -21.93 0.08
CA ASP A 23 11.14 -22.88 -0.10
C ASP A 23 12.39 -22.12 -0.58
N VAL A 24 13.43 -22.09 0.25
CA VAL A 24 14.62 -21.26 0.05
C VAL A 24 15.84 -22.14 -0.12
N SER A 25 16.43 -22.10 -1.32
CA SER A 25 17.65 -22.82 -1.68
C SER A 25 18.74 -21.85 -2.13
N MET A 26 19.94 -21.99 -1.57
CA MET A 26 21.14 -21.21 -1.92
C MET A 26 22.27 -22.10 -2.46
N ASP A 27 21.94 -23.33 -2.84
CA ASP A 27 22.88 -24.28 -3.40
C ASP A 27 23.19 -23.92 -4.87
N ASP A 28 24.36 -23.32 -5.08
CA ASP A 28 24.92 -23.09 -6.41
C ASP A 28 26.45 -23.27 -6.36
N GLY A 29 27.04 -23.76 -7.45
CA GLY A 29 28.49 -24.04 -7.53
C GLY A 29 29.37 -22.80 -7.36
N MET A 30 28.80 -21.60 -7.53
CA MET A 30 29.50 -20.32 -7.43
C MET A 30 29.26 -19.58 -6.11
N LEU A 31 28.45 -20.13 -5.20
CA LEU A 31 28.06 -19.50 -3.94
C LEU A 31 28.62 -20.22 -2.71
N ASP A 32 28.97 -19.45 -1.67
CA ASP A 32 29.09 -20.00 -0.31
C ASP A 32 27.69 -20.13 0.29
N ALA A 33 27.02 -21.22 -0.07
CA ALA A 33 25.62 -21.49 0.29
C ALA A 33 25.31 -21.27 1.78
N LYS A 34 26.25 -21.56 2.69
CA LYS A 34 26.06 -21.38 4.14
C LYS A 34 25.97 -19.90 4.51
N THR A 35 26.93 -19.11 4.05
CA THR A 35 26.96 -17.66 4.30
C THR A 35 25.78 -16.96 3.64
N GLU A 36 25.46 -17.36 2.41
CA GLU A 36 24.36 -16.80 1.62
C GLU A 36 22.99 -17.09 2.24
N MET A 37 22.76 -18.34 2.70
CA MET A 37 21.53 -18.73 3.38
C MET A 37 21.27 -17.90 4.64
N VAL A 38 22.29 -17.78 5.52
CA VAL A 38 22.18 -16.99 6.76
C VAL A 38 21.85 -15.53 6.45
N LYS A 39 22.54 -14.94 5.47
CA LYS A 39 22.33 -13.54 5.12
C LYS A 39 20.93 -13.31 4.56
N PHE A 40 20.49 -14.16 3.64
CA PHE A 40 19.19 -14.01 3.00
C PHE A 40 18.03 -14.23 3.97
N LEU A 41 18.08 -15.25 4.83
CA LEU A 41 17.05 -15.50 5.83
C LEU A 41 16.91 -14.35 6.84
N ASN A 42 18.02 -13.74 7.28
CA ASN A 42 17.98 -12.55 8.14
C ASN A 42 17.32 -11.35 7.43
N MET A 43 17.56 -11.19 6.13
CA MET A 43 16.91 -10.15 5.35
C MET A 43 15.41 -10.43 5.17
N MET A 44 15.02 -11.68 4.88
CA MET A 44 13.61 -12.08 4.82
C MET A 44 12.88 -11.82 6.14
N ALA A 45 13.53 -12.07 7.27
CA ALA A 45 12.98 -11.80 8.60
C ALA A 45 12.75 -10.30 8.87
N SER A 46 13.47 -9.41 8.18
CA SER A 46 13.31 -7.96 8.31
C SER A 46 12.19 -7.37 7.45
N ASP A 47 11.63 -8.16 6.54
CA ASP A 47 10.53 -7.75 5.65
C ASP A 47 9.17 -8.20 6.22
N PRO A 48 8.25 -7.28 6.57
CA PRO A 48 6.96 -7.62 7.18
C PRO A 48 6.02 -8.46 6.31
N GLU A 49 6.12 -8.36 4.99
CA GLU A 49 5.26 -9.13 4.07
C GLU A 49 5.79 -10.56 3.90
N ILE A 50 7.11 -10.75 3.91
CA ILE A 50 7.74 -12.07 3.76
C ILE A 50 7.72 -12.84 5.08
N SER A 51 8.07 -12.19 6.21
CA SER A 51 8.22 -12.81 7.53
C SER A 51 6.94 -13.41 8.14
N ARG A 52 5.77 -13.20 7.52
CA ARG A 52 4.50 -13.80 7.93
C ARG A 52 4.33 -15.27 7.52
N LEU A 53 5.09 -15.74 6.53
CA LEU A 53 5.03 -17.12 6.06
C LEU A 53 6.12 -17.98 6.71
N PRO A 54 5.85 -19.26 7.02
CA PRO A 54 6.88 -20.21 7.39
C PRO A 54 7.91 -20.40 6.26
N VAL A 55 9.16 -20.70 6.65
CA VAL A 55 10.25 -20.96 5.71
C VAL A 55 10.62 -22.44 5.73
N MET A 56 10.73 -23.01 4.54
CA MET A 56 11.35 -24.30 4.26
C MET A 56 12.78 -24.03 3.78
N ILE A 57 13.78 -24.50 4.52
CA ILE A 57 15.19 -24.35 4.16
C ILE A 57 15.58 -25.55 3.31
N ASP A 58 15.99 -25.29 2.08
CA ASP A 58 16.43 -26.30 1.12
C ASP A 58 17.96 -26.26 0.91
N SER A 59 18.60 -27.41 1.10
CA SER A 59 20.01 -27.62 0.73
C SER A 59 20.38 -29.09 0.77
N SER A 60 21.30 -29.47 -0.11
CA SER A 60 21.98 -30.77 -0.13
C SER A 60 23.06 -30.91 0.96
N LYS A 61 23.45 -29.81 1.63
CA LYS A 61 24.53 -29.76 2.62
C LYS A 61 23.99 -29.51 4.02
N TRP A 62 24.27 -30.44 4.94
CA TRP A 62 23.81 -30.36 6.33
C TRP A 62 24.21 -29.07 7.05
N GLU A 63 25.45 -28.61 6.84
CA GLU A 63 25.98 -27.39 7.47
C GLU A 63 25.26 -26.10 7.06
N VAL A 64 24.57 -26.10 5.91
CA VAL A 64 23.74 -24.99 5.41
C VAL A 64 22.37 -25.04 6.08
N LEU A 65 21.76 -26.23 6.14
CA LEU A 65 20.47 -26.46 6.82
C LEU A 65 20.55 -26.06 8.30
N GLU A 66 21.59 -26.50 9.00
CA GLU A 66 21.81 -26.16 10.41
C GLU A 66 22.05 -24.66 10.62
N ALA A 67 22.76 -24.01 9.69
CA ALA A 67 23.00 -22.57 9.76
C ALA A 67 21.71 -21.78 9.51
N GLY A 68 20.88 -22.19 8.56
CA GLY A 68 19.60 -21.55 8.28
C GLY A 68 18.60 -21.69 9.44
N LEU A 69 18.54 -22.86 10.08
CA LEU A 69 17.66 -23.10 11.23
C LEU A 69 17.92 -22.13 12.39
N LYS A 70 19.18 -21.72 12.58
CA LYS A 70 19.57 -20.73 13.61
C LYS A 70 19.05 -19.32 13.33
N CYS A 71 18.56 -19.03 12.13
CA CYS A 71 18.09 -17.72 11.70
C CYS A 71 16.56 -17.58 11.65
N LEU A 72 15.81 -18.68 11.75
CA LEU A 72 14.36 -18.66 11.57
C LEU A 72 13.62 -18.16 12.83
N GLN A 73 12.51 -17.46 12.60
CA GLN A 73 11.54 -17.09 13.62
C GLN A 73 10.33 -18.03 13.53
N GLY A 74 9.99 -18.70 14.62
CA GLY A 74 8.90 -19.70 14.62
C GLY A 74 9.34 -21.06 14.09
N LYS A 75 8.36 -21.89 13.69
CA LYS A 75 8.59 -23.28 13.27
C LYS A 75 8.93 -23.35 11.78
N GLY A 76 10.19 -23.63 11.46
CA GLY A 76 10.67 -23.86 10.10
C GLY A 76 10.50 -25.30 9.63
N ILE A 77 10.78 -25.54 8.35
CA ILE A 77 10.81 -26.89 7.74
C ILE A 77 12.20 -27.11 7.14
N VAL A 78 12.77 -28.29 7.32
CA VAL A 78 14.04 -28.69 6.67
C VAL A 78 13.76 -29.56 5.46
N ASN A 79 14.25 -29.14 4.29
CA ASN A 79 14.19 -29.88 3.03
C ASN A 79 15.63 -30.21 2.56
N SER A 80 16.09 -31.44 2.57
CA SER A 80 15.50 -32.63 3.20
C SER A 80 16.61 -33.45 3.88
N ILE A 81 16.21 -34.44 4.66
CA ILE A 81 17.10 -35.53 5.08
C ILE A 81 16.68 -36.84 4.40
N SER A 82 17.59 -37.81 4.32
CA SER A 82 17.32 -39.11 3.70
C SER A 82 18.22 -40.20 4.29
N LEU A 83 17.93 -41.45 3.97
CA LEU A 83 18.70 -42.62 4.43
C LEU A 83 19.89 -42.94 3.51
N LYS A 84 20.17 -42.12 2.49
CA LYS A 84 21.22 -42.38 1.47
C LYS A 84 22.62 -42.63 2.05
N ASN A 85 22.95 -41.95 3.16
CA ASN A 85 24.24 -42.07 3.84
C ASN A 85 24.21 -43.05 5.03
N GLY A 86 23.10 -43.79 5.19
CA GLY A 86 22.90 -44.72 6.28
C GLY A 86 22.07 -44.15 7.44
N GLU A 87 21.63 -45.07 8.29
CA GLU A 87 20.72 -44.77 9.41
C GLU A 87 21.31 -43.82 10.47
N GLN A 88 22.62 -43.94 10.76
CA GLN A 88 23.23 -43.18 11.85
C GLN A 88 23.17 -41.66 11.58
N GLU A 89 23.61 -41.22 10.41
CA GLU A 89 23.60 -39.82 10.00
C GLU A 89 22.16 -39.28 9.93
N PHE A 90 21.23 -40.06 9.38
CA PHE A 90 19.80 -39.72 9.34
C PHE A 90 19.22 -39.44 10.73
N LEU A 91 19.51 -40.30 11.71
CA LEU A 91 19.04 -40.13 13.09
C LEU A 91 19.71 -38.95 13.80
N GLU A 92 21.00 -38.70 13.54
CA GLU A 92 21.71 -37.54 14.10
C GLU A 92 21.11 -36.23 13.60
N HIS A 93 20.92 -36.10 12.28
CA HIS A 93 20.27 -34.93 11.69
C HIS A 93 18.83 -34.76 12.20
N ALA A 94 18.05 -35.83 12.26
CA ALA A 94 16.70 -35.78 12.81
C ALA A 94 16.64 -35.30 14.27
N ARG A 95 17.58 -35.73 15.13
CA ARG A 95 17.65 -35.22 16.51
C ARG A 95 17.90 -33.72 16.53
N THR A 96 18.84 -33.23 15.73
CA THR A 96 19.12 -31.79 15.65
C THR A 96 17.91 -30.99 15.18
N ILE A 97 17.22 -31.41 14.11
CA ILE A 97 16.02 -30.72 13.61
C ILE A 97 14.94 -30.66 14.70
N ARG A 98 14.73 -31.76 15.43
CA ARG A 98 13.78 -31.84 16.55
C ARG A 98 14.16 -30.88 17.67
N ASP A 99 15.44 -30.78 18.00
CA ASP A 99 15.94 -29.89 19.06
C ASP A 99 15.74 -28.41 18.70
N PHE A 100 15.75 -28.05 17.41
CA PHE A 100 15.30 -26.74 16.90
C PHE A 100 13.78 -26.56 16.85
N GLY A 101 13.00 -27.61 17.10
CA GLY A 101 11.53 -27.58 17.02
C GLY A 101 10.97 -27.47 15.60
N ALA A 102 11.77 -27.79 14.57
CA ALA A 102 11.39 -27.69 13.16
C ALA A 102 10.73 -28.99 12.65
N ALA A 103 9.95 -28.87 11.56
CA ALA A 103 9.44 -30.01 10.81
C ALA A 103 10.48 -30.48 9.77
N VAL A 104 10.30 -31.69 9.23
CA VAL A 104 11.28 -32.31 8.33
C VAL A 104 10.64 -32.92 7.10
N VAL A 105 11.18 -32.58 5.93
CA VAL A 105 10.95 -33.31 4.69
C VAL A 105 11.95 -34.47 4.61
N VAL A 106 11.43 -35.68 4.43
CA VAL A 106 12.18 -36.92 4.25
C VAL A 106 12.04 -37.37 2.81
N MET A 107 13.12 -37.25 2.05
CA MET A 107 13.17 -37.74 0.68
C MET A 107 13.26 -39.26 0.66
N ALA A 108 12.47 -39.92 -0.20
CA ALA A 108 12.48 -41.38 -0.36
C ALA A 108 13.74 -41.86 -1.09
N PHE A 109 14.88 -41.75 -0.42
CA PHE A 109 16.19 -42.16 -0.89
C PHE A 109 16.89 -42.90 0.26
N ASP A 110 17.22 -44.16 0.04
CA ASP A 110 17.99 -44.98 0.98
C ASP A 110 19.32 -45.48 0.38
N GLU A 111 20.02 -46.33 1.09
CA GLU A 111 21.33 -46.86 0.69
C GLU A 111 21.29 -47.67 -0.63
N ALA A 112 20.09 -48.09 -1.08
CA ALA A 112 19.90 -48.78 -2.36
C ALA A 112 19.66 -47.80 -3.54
N GLY A 113 19.43 -46.51 -3.26
CA GLY A 113 19.19 -45.50 -4.29
C GLY A 113 17.90 -44.70 -4.07
N GLN A 114 17.56 -43.90 -5.07
CA GLN A 114 16.33 -43.13 -5.10
C GLN A 114 15.14 -44.06 -5.42
N ALA A 115 14.09 -44.02 -4.61
CA ALA A 115 12.91 -44.85 -4.80
C ALA A 115 12.10 -44.41 -6.02
N ALA A 116 12.10 -45.24 -7.07
CA ALA A 116 11.40 -44.94 -8.33
C ALA A 116 10.05 -45.66 -8.48
N THR A 117 9.93 -46.88 -7.96
CA THR A 117 8.71 -47.71 -8.03
C THR A 117 7.78 -47.46 -6.84
N TYR A 118 6.52 -47.88 -6.96
CA TYR A 118 5.57 -47.82 -5.83
C TYR A 118 6.08 -48.60 -4.61
N GLU A 119 6.58 -49.81 -4.83
CA GLU A 119 7.07 -50.72 -3.79
C GLU A 119 8.28 -50.12 -3.05
N ASP A 120 9.21 -49.50 -3.78
CA ASP A 120 10.36 -48.84 -3.17
C ASP A 120 9.96 -47.62 -2.35
N ARG A 121 9.02 -46.80 -2.86
CA ARG A 121 8.57 -45.58 -2.18
C ARG A 121 7.94 -45.90 -0.82
N ILE A 122 7.03 -46.88 -0.77
CA ILE A 122 6.39 -47.27 0.49
C ILE A 122 7.39 -47.89 1.46
N ARG A 123 8.32 -48.73 0.97
CA ARG A 123 9.36 -49.39 1.78
C ARG A 123 10.26 -48.37 2.46
N VAL A 124 10.73 -47.37 1.72
CA VAL A 124 11.62 -46.33 2.25
C VAL A 124 10.88 -45.40 3.21
N CYS A 125 9.68 -44.92 2.85
CA CYS A 125 8.88 -44.06 3.72
C CYS A 125 8.50 -44.76 5.03
N GLN A 126 8.11 -46.03 4.99
CA GLN A 126 7.81 -46.82 6.17
C GLN A 126 9.02 -46.93 7.10
N ARG A 127 10.18 -47.33 6.56
CA ARG A 127 11.42 -47.48 7.32
C ARG A 127 11.82 -46.16 7.98
N ALA A 128 11.76 -45.05 7.24
CA ALA A 128 12.10 -43.74 7.79
C ALA A 128 11.10 -43.30 8.88
N TYR A 129 9.80 -43.55 8.71
CA TYR A 129 8.78 -43.24 9.71
C TYR A 129 9.01 -44.00 11.03
N GLU A 130 9.25 -45.31 10.95
CA GLU A 130 9.54 -46.15 12.12
C GLU A 130 10.81 -45.66 12.85
N LEU A 131 11.87 -45.34 12.11
CA LEU A 131 13.10 -44.80 12.70
C LEU A 131 12.89 -43.46 13.41
N LEU A 132 12.20 -42.52 12.78
CA LEU A 132 11.94 -41.19 13.37
C LEU A 132 11.04 -41.26 14.60
N THR A 133 9.95 -42.03 14.52
CA THR A 133 8.97 -42.11 15.60
C THR A 133 9.46 -42.96 16.77
N GLN A 134 10.15 -44.07 16.52
CA GLN A 134 10.54 -45.02 17.58
C GLN A 134 11.92 -44.72 18.18
N LYS A 135 12.90 -44.27 17.38
CA LYS A 135 14.28 -44.04 17.86
C LYS A 135 14.58 -42.57 18.18
N VAL A 136 13.93 -41.63 17.50
CA VAL A 136 14.10 -40.19 17.75
C VAL A 136 12.91 -39.61 18.52
N ASN A 137 11.79 -40.32 18.63
CA ASN A 137 10.56 -39.76 19.20
C ASN A 137 10.20 -38.41 18.54
N PHE A 138 10.34 -38.35 17.21
CA PHE A 138 9.99 -37.19 16.41
C PHE A 138 8.46 -37.12 16.29
N PRO A 139 7.82 -35.95 16.49
CA PRO A 139 6.37 -35.81 16.34
C PRO A 139 5.89 -36.25 14.94
N PRO A 140 5.02 -37.26 14.81
CA PRO A 140 4.56 -37.76 13.52
C PRO A 140 3.93 -36.70 12.61
N GLU A 141 3.24 -35.71 13.18
CA GLU A 141 2.61 -34.60 12.47
C GLU A 141 3.60 -33.64 11.80
N ASP A 142 4.87 -33.69 12.21
CA ASP A 142 5.98 -32.88 11.69
C ASP A 142 6.84 -33.63 10.67
N ILE A 143 6.50 -34.88 10.36
CA ILE A 143 7.15 -35.68 9.33
C ILE A 143 6.42 -35.46 8.01
N ILE A 144 7.15 -34.97 7.00
CA ILE A 144 6.67 -34.75 5.65
C ILE A 144 7.48 -35.68 4.73
N PHE A 145 6.83 -36.56 3.98
CA PHE A 145 7.51 -37.41 3.00
C PHE A 145 7.53 -36.75 1.62
N ASP A 146 8.68 -36.76 0.96
CA ASP A 146 8.78 -36.58 -0.49
C ASP A 146 9.06 -37.96 -1.14
N PRO A 147 8.03 -38.63 -1.68
CA PRO A 147 8.19 -39.93 -2.34
C PRO A 147 8.77 -39.84 -3.76
N ASN A 148 9.47 -38.74 -4.09
CA ASN A 148 10.10 -38.42 -5.37
C ASN A 148 9.13 -38.23 -6.53
N ILE A 149 8.87 -36.97 -6.90
CA ILE A 149 8.27 -36.65 -8.19
C ILE A 149 9.33 -36.76 -9.29
N LEU A 150 9.17 -37.75 -10.17
CA LEU A 150 10.06 -38.01 -11.31
C LEU A 150 9.40 -37.62 -12.64
N ALA A 151 10.22 -37.32 -13.64
CA ALA A 151 9.76 -36.82 -14.94
C ALA A 151 8.98 -37.86 -15.75
N ILE A 152 7.84 -37.46 -16.32
CA ILE A 152 7.01 -38.27 -17.22
C ILE A 152 7.02 -37.67 -18.64
N GLY A 153 6.57 -38.43 -19.62
CA GLY A 153 6.57 -37.97 -21.02
C GLY A 153 7.98 -37.86 -21.62
N THR A 154 8.93 -38.63 -21.09
CA THR A 154 10.33 -38.69 -21.56
C THR A 154 10.52 -39.53 -22.81
N GLY A 155 9.52 -40.35 -23.18
CA GLY A 155 9.61 -41.34 -24.26
C GLY A 155 10.15 -42.70 -23.84
N MET A 156 10.58 -42.87 -22.58
CA MET A 156 11.00 -44.16 -22.03
C MET A 156 9.82 -44.83 -21.30
N GLU A 157 9.53 -46.10 -21.65
CA GLU A 157 8.38 -46.84 -21.11
C GLU A 157 8.44 -46.97 -19.58
N GLU A 158 9.63 -47.16 -19.02
CA GLU A 158 9.90 -47.25 -17.58
C GLU A 158 9.47 -45.99 -16.81
N HIS A 159 9.41 -44.83 -17.47
CA HIS A 159 9.07 -43.55 -16.85
C HIS A 159 7.57 -43.24 -16.88
N ASN A 160 6.79 -43.96 -17.70
CA ASN A 160 5.37 -43.67 -17.90
C ASN A 160 4.55 -43.79 -16.61
N ASN A 161 4.95 -44.68 -15.70
CA ASN A 161 4.19 -44.97 -14.49
C ASN A 161 4.57 -44.12 -13.27
N TYR A 162 5.60 -43.27 -13.36
CA TYR A 162 6.14 -42.55 -12.20
C TYR A 162 5.15 -41.66 -11.47
N ALA A 163 4.25 -41.01 -12.21
CA ALA A 163 3.18 -40.17 -11.66
C ALA A 163 2.10 -41.02 -10.95
N VAL A 164 1.69 -42.13 -11.57
CA VAL A 164 0.72 -43.08 -11.01
C VAL A 164 1.25 -43.68 -9.71
N ASP A 165 2.51 -44.11 -9.70
CA ASP A 165 3.14 -44.68 -8.52
C ASP A 165 3.31 -43.64 -7.40
N PHE A 166 3.42 -42.34 -7.73
CA PHE A 166 3.47 -41.27 -6.73
C PHE A 166 2.11 -41.11 -6.07
N ILE A 167 1.05 -41.05 -6.88
CA ILE A 167 -0.33 -40.92 -6.42
C ILE A 167 -0.71 -42.12 -5.55
N ARG A 168 -0.28 -43.34 -5.94
CA ARG A 168 -0.48 -44.56 -5.14
C ARG A 168 0.30 -44.52 -3.83
N ALA A 169 1.58 -44.16 -3.86
CA ALA A 169 2.41 -44.06 -2.66
C ALA A 169 1.87 -43.00 -1.69
N THR A 170 1.39 -41.87 -2.20
CA THR A 170 0.71 -40.83 -1.41
C THR A 170 -0.46 -41.42 -0.63
N ARG A 171 -1.37 -42.12 -1.31
CA ARG A 171 -2.52 -42.78 -0.65
C ARG A 171 -2.07 -43.76 0.42
N TRP A 172 -1.08 -44.59 0.10
CA TRP A 172 -0.53 -45.56 1.04
C TRP A 172 0.06 -44.89 2.29
N ILE A 173 0.85 -43.81 2.12
CA ILE A 173 1.43 -43.05 3.23
C ILE A 173 0.33 -42.51 4.13
N LYS A 174 -0.73 -41.90 3.57
CA LYS A 174 -1.84 -41.35 4.37
C LYS A 174 -2.63 -42.42 5.11
N GLU A 175 -2.76 -43.62 4.54
CA GLU A 175 -3.47 -44.74 5.16
C GLU A 175 -2.65 -45.46 6.23
N ASN A 176 -1.33 -45.56 6.07
CA ASN A 176 -0.48 -46.45 6.87
C ASN A 176 0.47 -45.72 7.84
N LEU A 177 0.75 -44.43 7.60
CA LEU A 177 1.65 -43.61 8.42
C LEU A 177 0.85 -42.45 9.05
N PRO A 178 0.25 -42.65 10.24
CA PRO A 178 -0.63 -41.67 10.86
C PRO A 178 0.03 -40.30 11.04
N TYR A 179 -0.73 -39.24 10.79
CA TYR A 179 -0.33 -37.82 10.92
C TYR A 179 0.75 -37.32 9.94
N ALA A 180 1.50 -38.22 9.31
CA ALA A 180 2.51 -37.86 8.33
C ALA A 180 1.90 -37.12 7.14
N LYS A 181 2.69 -36.20 6.57
CA LYS A 181 2.32 -35.39 5.41
C LYS A 181 3.04 -35.85 4.16
N VAL A 182 2.55 -35.46 3.00
CA VAL A 182 3.19 -35.74 1.70
C VAL A 182 3.45 -34.44 0.94
N SER A 183 4.67 -34.29 0.44
CA SER A 183 5.17 -33.18 -0.37
C SER A 183 5.80 -33.67 -1.68
N GLY A 184 6.06 -32.76 -2.61
CA GLY A 184 6.90 -33.03 -3.77
C GLY A 184 7.10 -31.83 -4.69
N GLY A 185 8.25 -31.78 -5.36
CA GLY A 185 8.57 -30.80 -6.40
C GLY A 185 7.82 -31.06 -7.71
N VAL A 186 6.65 -30.45 -7.89
CA VAL A 186 5.76 -30.73 -9.04
C VAL A 186 6.41 -30.37 -10.37
N SER A 187 7.27 -29.34 -10.39
CA SER A 187 7.98 -28.93 -11.61
C SER A 187 8.90 -30.01 -12.20
N ASN A 188 9.31 -31.01 -11.40
CA ASN A 188 10.11 -32.14 -11.87
C ASN A 188 9.31 -33.08 -12.77
N LEU A 189 7.99 -33.14 -12.58
CA LEU A 189 7.10 -34.00 -13.35
C LEU A 189 7.10 -33.66 -14.84
N SER A 190 7.01 -32.35 -15.15
CA SER A 190 6.90 -31.82 -16.51
C SER A 190 8.24 -31.41 -17.13
N PHE A 191 9.35 -31.91 -16.58
CA PHE A 191 10.70 -31.53 -17.01
C PHE A 191 10.95 -31.81 -18.51
N SER A 192 10.37 -32.88 -19.04
CA SER A 192 10.49 -33.27 -20.46
C SER A 192 9.91 -32.27 -21.46
N PHE A 193 9.10 -31.31 -20.99
CA PHE A 193 8.44 -30.31 -21.83
C PHE A 193 9.00 -28.90 -21.62
N ARG A 194 10.25 -28.77 -21.14
CA ARG A 194 10.95 -27.49 -20.98
C ARG A 194 10.88 -26.65 -22.28
N GLY A 195 10.45 -25.39 -22.14
CA GLY A 195 10.25 -24.47 -23.25
C GLY A 195 8.83 -24.46 -23.85
N ASN A 196 7.90 -25.24 -23.31
CA ASN A 196 6.46 -25.16 -23.64
C ASN A 196 5.64 -24.98 -22.35
N ASN A 197 5.49 -23.73 -21.89
CA ASN A 197 4.85 -23.43 -20.61
C ASN A 197 3.39 -23.90 -20.57
N THR A 198 2.61 -23.71 -21.65
CA THR A 198 1.21 -24.13 -21.72
C THR A 198 1.03 -25.63 -21.44
N VAL A 199 1.88 -26.49 -22.00
CA VAL A 199 1.81 -27.93 -21.76
C VAL A 199 2.28 -28.29 -20.35
N ARG A 200 3.34 -27.62 -19.85
CA ARG A 200 3.86 -27.87 -18.50
C ARG A 200 2.86 -27.51 -17.41
N GLU A 201 2.20 -26.37 -17.55
CA GLU A 201 1.18 -25.90 -16.62
C GLU A 201 0.00 -26.88 -16.58
N ALA A 202 -0.47 -27.34 -17.74
CA ALA A 202 -1.53 -28.35 -17.82
C ALA A 202 -1.14 -29.68 -17.13
N ILE A 203 0.07 -30.20 -17.37
CA ILE A 203 0.57 -31.42 -16.71
C ILE A 203 0.62 -31.24 -15.19
N ASN A 204 1.19 -30.13 -14.73
CA ASN A 204 1.34 -29.84 -13.30
C ASN A 204 -0.03 -29.72 -12.61
N SER A 205 -0.98 -29.00 -13.23
CA SER A 205 -2.34 -28.82 -12.68
C SER A 205 -3.13 -30.12 -12.64
N VAL A 206 -3.05 -30.96 -13.68
CA VAL A 206 -3.69 -32.29 -13.70
C VAL A 206 -3.10 -33.22 -12.64
N PHE A 207 -1.77 -33.23 -12.48
CA PHE A 207 -1.12 -34.03 -11.45
C PHE A 207 -1.51 -33.57 -10.05
N LEU A 208 -1.44 -32.27 -9.76
CA LEU A 208 -1.85 -31.73 -8.47
C LEU A 208 -3.30 -32.08 -8.16
N TYR A 209 -4.19 -31.96 -9.14
CA TYR A 209 -5.59 -32.37 -8.98
C TYR A 209 -5.70 -33.82 -8.46
N HIS A 210 -5.06 -34.78 -9.13
CA HIS A 210 -5.14 -36.18 -8.71
C HIS A 210 -4.35 -36.51 -7.43
N ALA A 211 -3.19 -35.89 -7.23
CA ALA A 211 -2.36 -36.11 -6.06
C ALA A 211 -3.01 -35.55 -4.78
N ILE A 212 -3.65 -34.38 -4.85
CA ILE A 212 -4.43 -33.80 -3.74
C ILE A 212 -5.60 -34.72 -3.39
N HIS A 213 -6.34 -35.24 -4.37
CA HIS A 213 -7.41 -36.22 -4.13
C HIS A 213 -6.90 -37.54 -3.51
N ALA A 214 -5.63 -37.90 -3.74
CA ALA A 214 -4.99 -39.03 -3.08
C ALA A 214 -4.45 -38.71 -1.68
N GLY A 215 -4.49 -37.44 -1.26
CA GLY A 215 -4.11 -36.98 0.07
C GLY A 215 -2.76 -36.27 0.16
N MET A 216 -2.21 -35.77 -0.95
CA MET A 216 -1.02 -34.90 -0.95
C MET A 216 -1.32 -33.60 -0.20
N ASP A 217 -0.46 -33.23 0.76
CA ASP A 217 -0.69 -32.10 1.67
C ASP A 217 -0.09 -30.79 1.14
N MET A 218 1.02 -30.86 0.41
CA MET A 218 1.73 -29.69 -0.10
C MET A 218 2.46 -29.99 -1.42
N GLY A 219 2.57 -29.01 -2.30
CA GLY A 219 3.35 -29.12 -3.54
C GLY A 219 4.31 -27.95 -3.67
N ILE A 220 5.57 -28.22 -4.01
CA ILE A 220 6.59 -27.17 -4.24
C ILE A 220 6.45 -26.70 -5.68
N VAL A 221 5.85 -25.53 -5.86
CA VAL A 221 5.44 -24.93 -7.14
C VAL A 221 5.53 -23.42 -7.11
N ASN A 222 5.61 -22.81 -8.29
CA ASN A 222 5.34 -21.38 -8.43
C ASN A 222 3.81 -21.18 -8.48
N PRO A 223 3.19 -20.56 -7.46
CA PRO A 223 1.74 -20.43 -7.38
C PRO A 223 1.16 -19.54 -8.50
N GLY A 224 1.95 -18.59 -9.01
CA GLY A 224 1.54 -17.70 -10.12
C GLY A 224 1.49 -18.39 -11.49
N MET A 225 1.98 -19.63 -11.61
CA MET A 225 1.99 -20.41 -12.87
C MET A 225 1.01 -21.59 -12.85
N LEU A 226 0.10 -21.68 -11.87
CA LEU A 226 -0.87 -22.76 -11.82
C LEU A 226 -2.16 -22.39 -12.58
N GLN A 227 -2.45 -23.11 -13.66
CA GLN A 227 -3.71 -23.00 -14.38
C GLN A 227 -4.82 -23.73 -13.61
N ILE A 228 -6.03 -23.15 -13.57
CA ILE A 228 -7.21 -23.80 -12.98
C ILE A 228 -7.58 -25.03 -13.83
N TYR A 229 -7.69 -26.20 -13.20
CA TYR A 229 -7.92 -27.48 -13.88
C TYR A 229 -9.13 -27.47 -14.84
N ASP A 230 -10.23 -26.81 -14.47
CA ASP A 230 -11.44 -26.70 -15.29
C ASP A 230 -11.33 -25.71 -16.46
N GLU A 231 -10.33 -24.82 -16.42
CA GLU A 231 -10.03 -23.85 -17.47
C GLU A 231 -8.99 -24.36 -18.47
N ILE A 232 -8.43 -25.56 -18.24
CA ILE A 232 -7.55 -26.22 -19.21
C ILE A 232 -8.40 -26.58 -20.43
N GLU A 233 -7.90 -26.20 -21.61
CA GLU A 233 -8.54 -26.51 -22.89
C GLU A 233 -8.87 -28.02 -22.95
N PRO A 234 -10.11 -28.42 -23.28
CA PRO A 234 -10.56 -29.80 -23.12
C PRO A 234 -9.67 -30.85 -23.79
N GLU A 235 -9.15 -30.61 -25.00
CA GLU A 235 -8.24 -31.52 -25.68
C GLU A 235 -6.89 -31.63 -24.95
N LEU A 236 -6.27 -30.50 -24.58
CA LEU A 236 -5.04 -30.48 -23.80
C LEU A 236 -5.20 -31.15 -22.43
N ARG A 237 -6.34 -30.94 -21.76
CA ARG A 237 -6.64 -31.56 -20.46
C ARG A 237 -6.67 -33.09 -20.57
N THR A 238 -7.37 -33.62 -21.57
CA THR A 238 -7.42 -35.07 -21.80
C THR A 238 -6.03 -35.64 -22.12
N LEU A 239 -5.24 -34.94 -22.95
CA LEU A 239 -3.88 -35.38 -23.28
C LEU A 239 -2.95 -35.37 -22.06
N ALA A 240 -3.05 -34.34 -21.20
CA ALA A 240 -2.30 -34.26 -19.95
C ALA A 240 -2.73 -35.36 -18.96
N GLU A 241 -4.03 -35.64 -18.83
CA GLU A 241 -4.54 -36.75 -18.00
C GLU A 241 -4.05 -38.12 -18.48
N ASP A 242 -4.05 -38.35 -19.80
CA ASP A 242 -3.60 -39.62 -20.37
C ASP A 242 -2.13 -39.89 -20.01
N VAL A 243 -1.28 -38.86 -20.00
CA VAL A 243 0.14 -38.95 -19.63
C VAL A 243 0.33 -39.06 -18.11
N VAL A 244 -0.35 -38.23 -17.31
CA VAL A 244 -0.22 -38.23 -15.84
C VAL A 244 -0.74 -39.53 -15.22
N LEU A 245 -1.84 -40.07 -15.73
CA LEU A 245 -2.46 -41.29 -15.19
C LEU A 245 -2.07 -42.56 -15.94
N ASN A 246 -1.18 -42.45 -16.92
CA ASN A 246 -0.73 -43.56 -17.77
C ASN A 246 -1.93 -44.39 -18.31
N ARG A 247 -2.98 -43.72 -18.81
CA ARG A 247 -4.25 -44.37 -19.21
C ARG A 247 -4.12 -45.19 -20.50
N ARG A 248 -3.08 -44.90 -21.31
CA ARG A 248 -2.90 -45.48 -22.64
C ARG A 248 -1.41 -45.53 -23.04
N PRO A 249 -0.97 -46.54 -23.82
CA PRO A 249 0.43 -46.68 -24.23
C PRO A 249 0.97 -45.54 -25.10
N ASP A 250 0.13 -44.91 -25.92
CA ASP A 250 0.49 -43.84 -26.86
C ASP A 250 0.29 -42.43 -26.28
N ALA A 251 0.10 -42.28 -24.96
CA ALA A 251 -0.18 -40.99 -24.32
C ALA A 251 0.92 -39.95 -24.56
N THR A 252 2.18 -40.34 -24.37
CA THR A 252 3.35 -39.48 -24.51
C THR A 252 3.50 -38.96 -25.95
N GLU A 253 3.34 -39.83 -26.95
CA GLU A 253 3.45 -39.47 -28.37
C GLU A 253 2.37 -38.45 -28.78
N ARG A 254 1.13 -38.65 -28.30
CA ARG A 254 0.01 -37.74 -28.59
C ARG A 254 0.21 -36.35 -28.00
N LEU A 255 0.69 -36.27 -26.75
CA LEU A 255 0.94 -34.99 -26.11
C LEU A 255 2.11 -34.24 -26.76
N LEU A 256 3.17 -34.95 -27.18
CA LEU A 256 4.28 -34.37 -27.95
C LEU A 256 3.80 -33.81 -29.29
N ALA A 257 2.98 -34.56 -30.03
CA ALA A 257 2.41 -34.09 -31.30
C ALA A 257 1.52 -32.85 -31.14
N TYR A 258 0.79 -32.73 -30.02
CA TYR A 258 0.03 -31.51 -29.70
C TYR A 258 0.96 -30.34 -29.35
N ALA A 259 2.01 -30.60 -28.55
CA ALA A 259 2.97 -29.59 -28.14
C ALA A 259 3.69 -28.93 -29.33
N GLU A 260 3.98 -29.67 -30.40
CA GLU A 260 4.55 -29.13 -31.64
C GLU A 260 3.58 -28.19 -32.38
N LYS A 261 2.29 -28.52 -32.44
CA LYS A 261 1.26 -27.68 -33.10
C LYS A 261 1.03 -26.33 -32.41
N VAL A 262 1.22 -26.26 -31.09
CA VAL A 262 1.02 -25.03 -30.29
C VAL A 262 2.19 -24.06 -30.46
N LYS A 263 3.42 -24.57 -30.67
CA LYS A 263 4.63 -23.76 -30.87
C LYS A 263 4.55 -22.83 -32.09
N ASP A 264 3.87 -23.26 -33.15
CA ASP A 264 3.74 -22.50 -34.42
C ASP A 264 2.74 -21.33 -34.38
N LYS A 265 1.83 -21.28 -33.39
CA LYS A 265 0.80 -20.22 -33.32
C LYS A 265 1.26 -18.93 -32.64
N GLN A 266 2.39 -18.91 -31.93
CA GLN A 266 2.85 -17.73 -31.17
C GLN A 266 3.49 -16.61 -32.05
N VAL A 267 3.71 -16.82 -33.36
CA VAL A 267 4.49 -15.89 -34.21
C VAL A 267 3.66 -14.86 -34.99
N LYS A 268 2.32 -14.84 -34.93
CA LYS A 268 1.52 -13.85 -35.70
C LYS A 268 0.52 -13.08 -34.83
N ARG A 269 0.95 -11.91 -34.36
CA ARG A 269 0.07 -10.87 -33.83
C ARG A 269 -0.36 -9.97 -35.00
N SER A 270 -1.62 -10.05 -35.43
CA SER A 270 -2.20 -9.13 -36.41
C SER A 270 -3.32 -8.29 -35.78
N VAL A 271 -3.38 -7.04 -36.25
CA VAL A 271 -4.34 -5.95 -36.01
C VAL A 271 -5.76 -6.43 -35.70
N LYS A 272 -6.34 -5.94 -34.59
CA LYS A 272 -7.70 -6.26 -34.11
C LYS A 272 -8.78 -5.65 -35.02
N GLU A 273 -9.61 -6.49 -35.62
CA GLU A 273 -11.04 -6.18 -35.74
C GLU A 273 -11.66 -6.29 -34.34
N ASP A 274 -12.47 -5.31 -33.94
CA ASP A 274 -13.17 -5.30 -32.66
C ASP A 274 -14.26 -6.39 -32.59
N SER A 275 -13.85 -7.63 -32.36
CA SER A 275 -14.72 -8.81 -32.29
C SER A 275 -15.88 -8.65 -31.31
N TRP A 276 -15.69 -7.89 -30.23
CA TRP A 276 -16.69 -7.61 -29.19
C TRP A 276 -17.90 -6.84 -29.73
N ARG A 277 -17.77 -6.06 -30.82
CA ARG A 277 -18.89 -5.32 -31.42
C ARG A 277 -19.97 -6.23 -32.02
N LYS A 278 -19.64 -7.50 -32.28
CA LYS A 278 -20.58 -8.51 -32.80
C LYS A 278 -21.41 -9.18 -31.69
N GLU A 279 -21.11 -8.91 -30.42
CA GLU A 279 -21.82 -9.47 -29.28
C GLU A 279 -23.17 -8.75 -29.02
N PRO A 280 -24.10 -9.36 -28.25
CA PRO A 280 -25.33 -8.72 -27.83
C PRO A 280 -25.08 -7.43 -27.03
N VAL A 281 -26.01 -6.47 -27.09
CA VAL A 281 -25.87 -5.14 -26.47
C VAL A 281 -25.50 -5.20 -24.98
N GLU A 282 -26.04 -6.15 -24.23
CA GLU A 282 -25.71 -6.34 -22.81
C GLU A 282 -24.22 -6.68 -22.60
N LYS A 283 -23.67 -7.56 -23.44
CA LYS A 283 -22.25 -7.94 -23.39
C LYS A 283 -21.34 -6.84 -23.91
N ARG A 284 -21.80 -6.03 -24.87
CA ARG A 284 -21.08 -4.83 -25.32
C ARG A 284 -21.01 -3.77 -24.22
N LEU A 285 -22.12 -3.53 -23.51
CA LEU A 285 -22.15 -2.62 -22.36
C LEU A 285 -21.26 -3.11 -21.22
N GLU A 286 -21.31 -4.41 -20.89
CA GLU A 286 -20.40 -5.03 -19.90
C GLU A 286 -18.93 -4.86 -20.31
N HIS A 287 -18.59 -5.16 -21.57
CA HIS A 287 -17.23 -4.99 -22.11
C HIS A 287 -16.75 -3.53 -22.06
N ALA A 288 -17.62 -2.60 -22.48
CA ALA A 288 -17.33 -1.17 -22.49
C ALA A 288 -17.07 -0.65 -21.07
N LEU A 289 -17.86 -1.09 -20.08
CA LEU A 289 -17.66 -0.76 -18.67
C LEU A 289 -16.33 -1.32 -18.16
N ILE A 290 -16.05 -2.62 -18.33
CA ILE A 290 -14.81 -3.26 -17.83
C ILE A 290 -13.56 -2.66 -18.48
N LYS A 291 -13.63 -2.27 -19.77
CA LYS A 291 -12.49 -1.68 -20.49
C LYS A 291 -12.43 -0.16 -20.44
N GLY A 292 -13.44 0.51 -19.89
CA GLY A 292 -13.52 1.98 -19.83
C GLY A 292 -13.66 2.66 -21.20
N ILE A 293 -14.34 2.01 -22.15
CA ILE A 293 -14.52 2.49 -23.54
C ILE A 293 -15.76 3.38 -23.64
N THR A 294 -15.58 4.62 -24.11
CA THR A 294 -16.65 5.63 -24.24
C THR A 294 -17.22 5.76 -25.65
N ASP A 295 -16.48 5.34 -26.68
CA ASP A 295 -16.76 5.71 -28.08
C ASP A 295 -18.13 5.25 -28.62
N TYR A 296 -18.68 4.17 -28.07
CA TYR A 296 -19.95 3.57 -28.52
C TYR A 296 -21.04 3.58 -27.44
N ILE A 297 -20.80 4.19 -26.27
CA ILE A 297 -21.66 4.01 -25.11
C ILE A 297 -23.09 4.53 -25.36
N GLU A 298 -23.24 5.71 -25.97
CA GLU A 298 -24.56 6.27 -26.28
C GLU A 298 -25.36 5.39 -27.25
N GLN A 299 -24.68 4.81 -28.24
CA GLN A 299 -25.32 3.94 -29.23
C GLN A 299 -25.79 2.62 -28.60
N ASP A 300 -24.93 1.99 -27.79
CA ASP A 300 -25.27 0.74 -27.11
C ASP A 300 -26.34 0.95 -26.04
N VAL A 301 -26.31 2.08 -25.32
CA VAL A 301 -27.35 2.44 -24.35
C VAL A 301 -28.69 2.71 -25.02
N GLU A 302 -28.72 3.38 -26.18
CA GLU A 302 -29.97 3.59 -26.94
C GLU A 302 -30.55 2.28 -27.48
N GLU A 303 -29.70 1.35 -27.94
CA GLU A 303 -30.14 0.01 -28.36
C GLU A 303 -30.73 -0.77 -27.17
N ALA A 304 -30.06 -0.73 -26.01
CA ALA A 304 -30.58 -1.35 -24.78
C ALA A 304 -31.89 -0.68 -24.33
N ARG A 305 -31.99 0.65 -24.36
CA ARG A 305 -33.19 1.40 -23.98
C ARG A 305 -34.43 0.98 -24.77
N LYS A 306 -34.28 0.65 -26.07
CA LYS A 306 -35.38 0.13 -26.90
C LYS A 306 -35.74 -1.32 -26.58
N LYS A 307 -34.80 -2.09 -26.03
CA LYS A 307 -34.97 -3.51 -25.68
C LYS A 307 -35.62 -3.69 -24.31
N TYR A 308 -35.34 -2.82 -23.35
CA TYR A 308 -35.86 -2.89 -22.00
C TYR A 308 -37.18 -2.09 -21.85
N PRO A 309 -38.13 -2.54 -21.00
CA PRO A 309 -39.44 -1.89 -20.85
C PRO A 309 -39.40 -0.46 -20.31
N ARG A 310 -38.35 -0.13 -19.54
CA ARG A 310 -38.13 1.17 -18.91
C ARG A 310 -36.67 1.53 -19.07
N ALA A 311 -36.37 2.81 -19.30
CA ALA A 311 -35.02 3.34 -19.36
C ALA A 311 -34.23 3.01 -18.07
N LEU A 312 -34.92 3.00 -16.92
CA LEU A 312 -34.32 2.62 -15.63
C LEU A 312 -33.78 1.18 -15.61
N HIS A 313 -34.44 0.23 -16.27
CA HIS A 313 -34.00 -1.16 -16.29
C HIS A 313 -32.67 -1.35 -17.02
N VAL A 314 -32.29 -0.45 -17.92
CA VAL A 314 -30.96 -0.46 -18.55
C VAL A 314 -29.86 -0.19 -17.52
N ILE A 315 -30.14 0.66 -16.53
CA ILE A 315 -29.24 0.92 -15.42
C ILE A 315 -29.20 -0.32 -14.51
N GLU A 316 -30.35 -0.74 -14.00
CA GLU A 316 -30.46 -1.79 -12.98
C GLU A 316 -29.99 -3.18 -13.44
N GLN A 317 -29.99 -3.46 -14.74
CA GLN A 317 -29.65 -4.77 -15.29
C GLN A 317 -28.29 -4.78 -16.00
N PRO A 318 -28.14 -4.41 -17.29
CA PRO A 318 -26.88 -4.62 -18.00
C PRO A 318 -25.75 -3.72 -17.49
N LEU A 319 -26.03 -2.45 -17.17
CA LEU A 319 -25.00 -1.54 -16.66
C LEU A 319 -24.54 -1.95 -15.25
N MET A 320 -25.48 -2.27 -14.35
CA MET A 320 -25.14 -2.76 -13.01
C MET A 320 -24.45 -4.13 -13.02
N ALA A 321 -24.82 -5.03 -13.93
CA ALA A 321 -24.09 -6.30 -14.10
C ALA A 321 -22.62 -6.05 -14.48
N GLY A 322 -22.36 -5.11 -15.40
CA GLY A 322 -21.01 -4.69 -15.75
C GLY A 322 -20.26 -4.07 -14.57
N MET A 323 -20.92 -3.21 -13.79
CA MET A 323 -20.31 -2.58 -12.62
C MET A 323 -20.05 -3.54 -11.46
N ASN A 324 -20.93 -4.51 -11.22
CA ASN A 324 -20.69 -5.58 -10.26
C ASN A 324 -19.44 -6.38 -10.65
N ARG A 325 -19.27 -6.67 -11.95
CA ARG A 325 -18.08 -7.36 -12.44
C ARG A 325 -16.80 -6.52 -12.27
N VAL A 326 -16.88 -5.20 -12.47
CA VAL A 326 -15.78 -4.27 -12.15
C VAL A 326 -15.45 -4.31 -10.64
N GLY A 327 -16.47 -4.33 -9.79
CA GLY A 327 -16.33 -4.48 -8.34
C GLY A 327 -15.65 -5.79 -7.94
N ASP A 328 -16.07 -6.92 -8.52
CA ASP A 328 -15.46 -8.24 -8.30
C ASP A 328 -13.99 -8.25 -8.72
N LEU A 329 -13.68 -7.75 -9.92
CA LEU A 329 -12.31 -7.70 -10.43
C LEU A 329 -11.41 -6.79 -9.58
N PHE A 330 -11.94 -5.68 -9.08
CA PHE A 330 -11.22 -4.78 -8.17
C PHE A 330 -11.01 -5.43 -6.79
N GLY A 331 -12.02 -6.15 -6.27
CA GLY A 331 -11.94 -6.91 -5.03
C GLY A 331 -10.93 -8.06 -5.09
N ASP A 332 -10.87 -8.74 -6.24
CA ASP A 332 -9.91 -9.81 -6.54
C ASP A 332 -8.48 -9.30 -6.83
N GLY A 333 -8.27 -7.99 -6.90
CA GLY A 333 -6.97 -7.39 -7.27
C GLY A 333 -6.59 -7.54 -8.75
N LYS A 334 -7.53 -7.95 -9.61
CA LYS A 334 -7.37 -8.10 -11.08
C LYS A 334 -7.62 -6.80 -11.85
N MET A 335 -8.20 -5.80 -11.20
CA MET A 335 -8.44 -4.46 -11.72
C MET A 335 -7.92 -3.43 -10.72
N PHE A 336 -7.43 -2.30 -11.22
CA PHE A 336 -6.84 -1.25 -10.39
C PHE A 336 -7.70 0.02 -10.40
N LEU A 337 -7.48 0.90 -9.43
CA LEU A 337 -8.27 2.11 -9.28
C LEU A 337 -8.36 2.96 -10.56
N PRO A 338 -7.29 3.16 -11.36
CA PRO A 338 -7.39 3.89 -12.63
C PRO A 338 -8.46 3.33 -13.57
N GLN A 339 -8.54 2.01 -13.66
CA GLN A 339 -9.49 1.31 -14.53
C GLN A 339 -10.90 1.42 -13.96
N VAL A 340 -11.07 1.35 -12.63
CA VAL A 340 -12.36 1.57 -11.95
C VAL A 340 -12.88 2.98 -12.22
N VAL A 341 -12.02 4.00 -12.14
CA VAL A 341 -12.41 5.39 -12.45
C VAL A 341 -12.77 5.55 -13.93
N LYS A 342 -12.03 4.91 -14.85
CA LYS A 342 -12.39 4.86 -16.28
C LYS A 342 -13.74 4.16 -16.52
N SER A 343 -14.05 3.11 -15.77
CA SER A 343 -15.34 2.40 -15.83
C SER A 343 -16.49 3.28 -15.34
N ALA A 344 -16.27 4.02 -14.25
CA ALA A 344 -17.22 4.97 -13.69
C ALA A 344 -17.61 6.06 -14.69
N ARG A 345 -16.65 6.54 -15.49
CA ARG A 345 -16.89 7.51 -16.57
C ARG A 345 -17.87 6.97 -17.61
N VAL A 346 -17.67 5.73 -18.06
CA VAL A 346 -18.59 5.06 -19.00
C VAL A 346 -19.98 4.94 -18.40
N MET A 347 -20.08 4.55 -17.12
CA MET A 347 -21.34 4.49 -16.37
C MET A 347 -22.05 5.85 -16.30
N LYS A 348 -21.34 6.93 -15.92
CA LYS A 348 -21.92 8.28 -15.85
C LYS A 348 -22.42 8.78 -17.20
N GLN A 349 -21.67 8.55 -18.28
CA GLN A 349 -22.11 8.91 -19.62
C GLN A 349 -23.38 8.15 -20.03
N ALA A 350 -23.44 6.84 -19.75
CA ALA A 350 -24.62 6.03 -20.00
C ALA A 350 -25.86 6.54 -19.23
N VAL A 351 -25.71 6.83 -17.93
CA VAL A 351 -26.79 7.35 -17.09
C VAL A 351 -27.22 8.75 -17.53
N SER A 352 -26.28 9.62 -17.87
CA SER A 352 -26.56 10.98 -18.37
C SER A 352 -27.40 10.93 -19.65
N TYR A 353 -27.10 10.01 -20.56
CA TYR A 353 -27.90 9.78 -21.76
C TYR A 353 -29.33 9.28 -21.44
N LEU A 354 -29.50 8.42 -20.43
CA LEU A 354 -30.80 7.88 -20.05
C LEU A 354 -31.66 8.86 -19.23
N LEU A 355 -31.06 9.87 -18.59
CA LEU A 355 -31.72 10.78 -17.66
C LEU A 355 -33.01 11.42 -18.22
N PRO A 356 -33.03 11.97 -19.46
CA PRO A 356 -34.25 12.58 -20.01
C PRO A 356 -35.39 11.58 -20.20
N TYR A 357 -35.07 10.32 -20.48
CA TYR A 357 -36.06 9.25 -20.64
C TYR A 357 -36.59 8.77 -19.29
N ILE A 358 -35.71 8.65 -18.29
CA ILE A 358 -36.10 8.30 -16.92
C ILE A 358 -37.01 9.38 -16.33
N GLU A 359 -36.71 10.66 -16.54
CA GLU A 359 -37.56 11.77 -16.10
C GLU A 359 -38.94 11.77 -16.76
N ALA A 360 -39.02 11.37 -18.03
CA ALA A 360 -40.30 11.19 -18.72
C ALA A 360 -41.09 9.95 -18.23
N GLU A 361 -40.42 8.92 -17.69
CA GLU A 361 -41.02 7.70 -17.14
C GLU A 361 -41.39 7.82 -15.64
N LYS A 362 -40.91 8.85 -14.95
CA LYS A 362 -41.06 9.08 -13.48
C LYS A 362 -42.48 9.42 -12.99
N GLU A 363 -43.50 9.46 -13.85
CA GLU A 363 -44.90 9.54 -13.38
C GLU A 363 -45.40 8.21 -12.77
N GLU A 364 -44.66 7.10 -12.89
CA GLU A 364 -45.04 5.79 -12.32
C GLU A 364 -43.86 5.07 -11.60
N GLY A 365 -43.50 5.51 -10.38
CA GLY A 365 -42.78 4.71 -9.39
C GLY A 365 -41.36 5.19 -9.02
N ASP A 366 -41.11 5.33 -7.71
CA ASP A 366 -39.81 5.73 -7.13
C ASP A 366 -38.68 4.74 -7.50
N ALA A 367 -37.57 5.27 -8.01
CA ALA A 367 -36.35 4.51 -8.27
C ALA A 367 -35.68 4.07 -6.95
N ALA A 368 -35.32 2.80 -6.82
CA ALA A 368 -34.59 2.29 -5.65
C ALA A 368 -33.07 2.37 -5.90
N ASN A 369 -32.41 3.40 -5.33
CA ASN A 369 -30.96 3.45 -5.23
C ASN A 369 -30.45 2.44 -4.16
N ALA A 370 -29.16 2.10 -4.16
CA ALA A 370 -28.58 1.22 -3.13
C ALA A 370 -28.45 1.92 -1.75
N GLY A 371 -28.78 3.20 -1.69
CA GLY A 371 -28.68 4.09 -0.54
C GLY A 371 -28.05 5.42 -0.93
N LYS A 372 -28.30 6.45 -0.11
CA LYS A 372 -27.81 7.81 -0.30
C LYS A 372 -26.69 8.15 0.69
N VAL A 373 -25.58 8.68 0.21
CA VAL A 373 -24.38 9.00 0.99
C VAL A 373 -24.04 10.47 0.86
N VAL A 374 -23.95 11.18 1.98
CA VAL A 374 -23.39 12.54 2.04
C VAL A 374 -21.91 12.45 2.34
N LEU A 375 -21.06 12.98 1.46
CA LEU A 375 -19.61 13.06 1.63
C LEU A 375 -19.17 14.50 1.81
N ALA A 376 -18.28 14.76 2.76
CA ALA A 376 -17.71 16.08 2.98
C ALA A 376 -16.25 16.00 3.45
N THR A 377 -15.41 16.90 2.93
CA THR A 377 -14.15 17.23 3.62
C THR A 377 -14.49 18.26 4.70
N VAL A 378 -14.10 17.95 5.93
CA VAL A 378 -14.51 18.70 7.12
C VAL A 378 -14.04 20.15 7.09
N LYS A 379 -14.64 20.98 7.94
CA LYS A 379 -14.35 22.39 8.08
C LYS A 379 -12.85 22.67 8.21
N GLY A 380 -12.40 23.70 7.49
CA GLY A 380 -11.00 24.14 7.49
C GLY A 380 -10.00 23.23 6.76
N ASP A 381 -10.43 22.08 6.22
CA ASP A 381 -9.60 21.22 5.38
C ASP A 381 -9.99 21.34 3.90
N VAL A 382 -9.00 21.25 3.01
CA VAL A 382 -9.12 21.54 1.57
C VAL A 382 -8.85 20.35 0.67
N HIS A 383 -8.34 19.24 1.22
CA HIS A 383 -7.93 18.11 0.40
C HIS A 383 -9.10 17.14 0.17
N ASP A 384 -9.31 16.79 -1.10
CA ASP A 384 -10.46 15.98 -1.50
C ASP A 384 -10.15 14.85 -2.49
N ILE A 385 -8.89 14.63 -2.89
CA ILE A 385 -8.54 13.56 -3.84
C ILE A 385 -9.07 12.20 -3.36
N GLY A 386 -8.78 11.83 -2.11
CA GLY A 386 -9.29 10.57 -1.53
C GLY A 386 -10.82 10.52 -1.43
N LYS A 387 -11.47 11.64 -1.09
CA LYS A 387 -12.94 11.74 -1.03
C LYS A 387 -13.56 11.57 -2.40
N ASN A 388 -13.02 12.21 -3.44
CA ASN A 388 -13.53 12.08 -4.80
C ASN A 388 -13.38 10.64 -5.30
N ILE A 389 -12.26 9.97 -4.97
CA ILE A 389 -12.08 8.55 -5.26
C ILE A 389 -13.17 7.71 -4.58
N VAL A 390 -13.45 7.94 -3.29
CA VAL A 390 -14.55 7.25 -2.57
C VAL A 390 -15.90 7.52 -3.24
N GLY A 391 -16.18 8.78 -3.60
CA GLY A 391 -17.42 9.15 -4.28
C GLY A 391 -17.58 8.42 -5.61
N VAL A 392 -16.53 8.35 -6.43
CA VAL A 392 -16.54 7.60 -7.68
C VAL A 392 -16.79 6.11 -7.44
N VAL A 393 -16.08 5.48 -6.49
CA VAL A 393 -16.26 4.05 -6.16
C VAL A 393 -17.68 3.76 -5.65
N LEU A 394 -18.27 4.68 -4.87
CA LEU A 394 -19.66 4.55 -4.41
C LEU A 394 -20.66 4.70 -5.55
N SER A 395 -20.49 5.70 -6.43
CA SER A 395 -21.32 5.84 -7.62
C SER A 395 -21.23 4.62 -8.54
N CYS A 396 -20.06 3.97 -8.61
CA CYS A 396 -19.91 2.69 -9.32
C CYS A 396 -20.78 1.57 -8.76
N ASN A 397 -21.23 1.66 -7.52
CA ASN A 397 -21.99 0.62 -6.82
C ASN A 397 -23.45 1.06 -6.55
N ASN A 398 -24.00 1.93 -7.40
CA ASN A 398 -25.38 2.43 -7.34
C ASN A 398 -25.77 3.21 -6.08
N TYR A 399 -24.78 3.77 -5.37
CA TYR A 399 -25.04 4.73 -4.30
C TYR A 399 -25.22 6.13 -4.87
N GLU A 400 -26.23 6.85 -4.37
CA GLU A 400 -26.39 8.27 -4.66
C GLU A 400 -25.42 9.06 -3.78
N VAL A 401 -24.43 9.71 -4.38
CA VAL A 401 -23.37 10.42 -3.66
C VAL A 401 -23.59 11.93 -3.75
N ILE A 402 -23.81 12.56 -2.60
CA ILE A 402 -23.90 14.02 -2.45
C ILE A 402 -22.58 14.52 -1.88
N ASP A 403 -21.69 14.96 -2.77
CA ASP A 403 -20.40 15.53 -2.39
C ASP A 403 -20.55 17.04 -2.09
N LEU A 404 -20.39 17.42 -0.82
CA LEU A 404 -20.52 18.80 -0.36
C LEU A 404 -19.26 19.65 -0.61
N GLY A 405 -18.19 19.04 -1.13
CA GLY A 405 -16.91 19.68 -1.39
C GLY A 405 -16.01 19.72 -0.17
N VAL A 406 -15.29 20.84 -0.02
CA VAL A 406 -14.25 21.05 1.00
C VAL A 406 -14.57 22.22 1.92
N MET A 407 -13.92 22.25 3.08
CA MET A 407 -14.15 23.24 4.14
C MET A 407 -15.62 23.33 4.56
N VAL A 408 -16.31 22.19 4.63
CA VAL A 408 -17.77 22.17 4.87
C VAL A 408 -18.07 22.27 6.37
N PRO A 409 -18.84 23.27 6.83
CA PRO A 409 -19.24 23.38 8.24
C PRO A 409 -20.12 22.21 8.70
N THR A 410 -19.96 21.80 9.96
CA THR A 410 -20.75 20.73 10.61
C THR A 410 -22.25 20.92 10.42
N GLU A 411 -22.77 22.14 10.61
CA GLU A 411 -24.19 22.45 10.47
C GLU A 411 -24.71 22.13 9.07
N LYS A 412 -23.94 22.51 8.03
CA LYS A 412 -24.30 22.27 6.63
C LYS A 412 -24.26 20.79 6.27
N ILE A 413 -23.27 20.04 6.79
CA ILE A 413 -23.18 18.59 6.57
C ILE A 413 -24.46 17.92 7.06
N LEU A 414 -24.86 18.25 8.29
CA LEU A 414 -26.00 17.61 8.93
C LEU A 414 -27.34 18.10 8.40
N GLU A 415 -27.47 19.39 8.08
CA GLU A 415 -28.66 19.94 7.43
C GLU A 415 -28.92 19.26 6.09
N ILE A 416 -27.90 19.10 5.25
CA ILE A 416 -28.07 18.41 3.97
C ILE A 416 -28.35 16.92 4.18
N ALA A 417 -27.68 16.25 5.13
CA ALA A 417 -27.97 14.86 5.44
C ALA A 417 -29.43 14.63 5.89
N GLU A 418 -29.99 15.56 6.65
CA GLU A 418 -31.39 15.53 7.09
C GLU A 418 -32.35 15.82 5.93
N ASN A 419 -32.11 16.91 5.18
CA ASN A 419 -32.97 17.34 4.07
C ASN A 419 -33.03 16.32 2.95
N GLU A 420 -31.88 15.73 2.63
CA GLU A 420 -31.76 14.74 1.56
C GLU A 420 -32.12 13.32 2.02
N LYS A 421 -32.39 13.13 3.32
CA LYS A 421 -32.61 11.81 3.94
C LYS A 421 -31.48 10.84 3.62
N ALA A 422 -30.25 11.29 3.85
CA ALA A 422 -29.07 10.46 3.62
C ALA A 422 -29.09 9.22 4.54
N ASP A 423 -28.67 8.07 4.02
CA ASP A 423 -28.55 6.84 4.79
C ASP A 423 -27.23 6.77 5.57
N VAL A 424 -26.19 7.45 5.07
CA VAL A 424 -24.85 7.50 5.68
C VAL A 424 -24.20 8.87 5.47
N VAL A 425 -23.45 9.32 6.47
CA VAL A 425 -22.55 10.49 6.37
C VAL A 425 -21.11 10.01 6.37
N GLY A 426 -20.31 10.44 5.40
CA GLY A 426 -18.87 10.17 5.33
C GLY A 426 -18.03 11.45 5.44
N LEU A 427 -17.05 11.45 6.33
CA LEU A 427 -16.15 12.57 6.58
C LEU A 427 -14.73 12.27 6.11
N SER A 428 -14.10 13.25 5.46
CA SER A 428 -12.71 13.21 5.00
C SER A 428 -11.86 14.28 5.70
N GLY A 429 -10.62 13.93 6.07
CA GLY A 429 -9.63 14.86 6.61
C GLY A 429 -8.18 14.45 6.32
N LEU A 430 -7.32 15.41 6.01
CA LEU A 430 -5.89 15.24 5.74
C LEU A 430 -5.01 15.75 6.89
N ILE A 431 -5.39 16.82 7.58
CA ILE A 431 -4.56 17.43 8.63
C ILE A 431 -5.05 17.06 10.05
N THR A 432 -4.19 17.25 11.06
CA THR A 432 -4.54 16.84 12.44
C THR A 432 -5.71 17.64 13.03
N PRO A 433 -5.90 18.95 12.76
CA PRO A 433 -7.11 19.67 13.21
C PRO A 433 -8.43 19.06 12.70
N SER A 434 -8.41 18.42 11.52
CA SER A 434 -9.60 17.79 10.93
C SER A 434 -10.19 16.68 11.80
N LEU A 435 -9.37 16.06 12.65
CA LEU A 435 -9.82 15.02 13.59
C LEU A 435 -10.76 15.58 14.66
N GLU A 436 -10.57 16.82 15.09
CA GLU A 436 -11.45 17.48 16.06
C GLU A 436 -12.79 17.84 15.43
N GLU A 437 -12.78 18.33 14.19
CA GLU A 437 -14.00 18.60 13.44
C GLU A 437 -14.85 17.32 13.29
N MET A 438 -14.22 16.17 13.06
CA MET A 438 -14.94 14.88 13.04
C MET A 438 -15.57 14.51 14.39
N VAL A 439 -14.90 14.83 15.51
CA VAL A 439 -15.47 14.67 16.86
C VAL A 439 -16.65 15.62 17.08
N GLN A 440 -16.56 16.87 16.60
CA GLN A 440 -17.65 17.84 16.68
C GLN A 440 -18.87 17.36 15.87
N VAL A 441 -18.67 16.86 14.65
CA VAL A 441 -19.75 16.26 13.85
C VAL A 441 -20.41 15.11 14.61
N ALA A 442 -19.64 14.16 15.17
CA ALA A 442 -20.17 13.05 15.94
C ALA A 442 -21.01 13.50 17.15
N ASN A 443 -20.51 14.49 17.90
CA ASN A 443 -21.23 15.09 19.03
C ASN A 443 -22.53 15.78 18.58
N GLU A 444 -22.49 16.50 17.47
CA GLU A 444 -23.65 17.20 16.93
C GLU A 444 -24.70 16.23 16.38
N MET A 445 -24.28 15.15 15.71
CA MET A 445 -25.18 14.05 15.31
C MET A 445 -25.88 13.43 16.52
N LYS A 446 -25.16 13.26 17.64
CA LYS A 446 -25.75 12.79 18.91
C LYS A 446 -26.76 13.79 19.47
N ARG A 447 -26.40 15.09 19.49
CA ARG A 447 -27.26 16.18 19.98
C ARG A 447 -28.58 16.27 19.21
N ARG A 448 -28.52 16.12 17.88
CA ARG A 448 -29.69 16.10 16.98
C ARG A 448 -30.47 14.78 17.00
N GLY A 449 -29.94 13.74 17.63
CA GLY A 449 -30.59 12.44 17.74
C GLY A 449 -30.59 11.61 16.45
N LEU A 450 -29.69 11.91 15.51
CA LEU A 450 -29.59 11.21 14.23
C LEU A 450 -29.35 9.70 14.42
N LYS A 451 -29.88 8.90 13.49
CA LYS A 451 -29.84 7.42 13.52
C LYS A 451 -28.94 6.79 12.45
N ILE A 452 -28.35 7.61 11.59
CA ILE A 452 -27.58 7.18 10.42
C ILE A 452 -26.12 6.90 10.79
N PRO A 453 -25.46 5.88 10.21
CA PRO A 453 -24.03 5.63 10.45
C PRO A 453 -23.12 6.78 10.01
N LEU A 454 -21.98 6.91 10.69
CA LEU A 454 -20.92 7.87 10.40
C LEU A 454 -19.66 7.13 9.92
N LEU A 455 -19.21 7.40 8.69
CA LEU A 455 -17.95 6.90 8.16
C LEU A 455 -16.83 7.94 8.33
N ILE A 456 -15.67 7.49 8.77
CA ILE A 456 -14.47 8.31 9.00
C ILE A 456 -13.36 7.84 8.07
N GLY A 457 -12.76 8.76 7.30
CA GLY A 457 -11.64 8.47 6.42
C GLY A 457 -10.72 9.68 6.17
N GLY A 458 -9.62 9.44 5.46
CA GLY A 458 -8.59 10.44 5.15
C GLY A 458 -7.25 10.18 5.85
N ALA A 459 -6.19 10.88 5.45
CA ALA A 459 -4.81 10.50 5.77
C ALA A 459 -4.48 10.55 7.26
N THR A 460 -5.05 11.48 8.02
CA THR A 460 -4.84 11.59 9.47
C THR A 460 -5.73 10.67 10.29
N THR A 461 -6.73 10.05 9.67
CA THR A 461 -7.66 9.16 10.36
C THR A 461 -7.06 7.77 10.58
N SER A 462 -7.52 7.11 11.64
CA SER A 462 -7.11 5.74 11.93
C SER A 462 -8.20 5.01 12.72
N ALA A 463 -8.17 3.67 12.68
CA ALA A 463 -9.10 2.85 13.46
C ALA A 463 -8.96 3.12 14.96
N ILE A 464 -7.72 3.31 15.43
CA ILE A 464 -7.43 3.59 16.85
C ILE A 464 -7.96 4.96 17.26
N HIS A 465 -7.71 6.02 16.49
CA HIS A 465 -8.22 7.36 16.80
C HIS A 465 -9.75 7.37 16.78
N THR A 466 -10.36 6.73 15.79
CA THR A 466 -11.82 6.64 15.68
C THR A 466 -12.41 5.90 16.88
N ALA A 467 -11.82 4.78 17.29
CA ALA A 467 -12.28 4.00 18.44
C ALA A 467 -12.16 4.76 19.77
N VAL A 468 -11.09 5.53 19.96
CA VAL A 468 -10.79 6.21 21.23
C VAL A 468 -11.46 7.58 21.34
N LYS A 469 -11.51 8.36 20.26
CA LYS A 469 -11.90 9.79 20.31
C LYS A 469 -13.21 10.11 19.58
N ILE A 470 -13.58 9.40 18.51
CA ILE A 470 -14.77 9.77 17.72
C ILE A 470 -15.99 8.91 18.11
N ALA A 471 -15.84 7.58 18.06
CA ALA A 471 -16.93 6.64 18.32
C ALA A 471 -17.63 6.83 19.69
N PRO A 472 -16.95 7.18 20.80
CA PRO A 472 -17.62 7.42 22.08
C PRO A 472 -18.58 8.62 22.08
N ASN A 473 -18.41 9.54 21.13
CA ASN A 473 -19.20 10.78 21.04
C ASN A 473 -20.50 10.61 20.25
N TYR A 474 -20.78 9.43 19.67
CA TYR A 474 -22.01 9.16 18.93
C TYR A 474 -22.60 7.79 19.27
N ASN A 475 -23.93 7.70 19.31
CA ASN A 475 -24.64 6.49 19.77
C ASN A 475 -24.88 5.46 18.65
N GLN A 476 -24.68 5.83 17.38
CA GLN A 476 -24.84 4.95 16.21
C GLN A 476 -23.46 4.49 15.70
N PRO A 477 -23.39 3.56 14.74
CA PRO A 477 -22.11 3.07 14.24
C PRO A 477 -21.23 4.21 13.69
N VAL A 478 -20.03 4.33 14.25
CA VAL A 478 -18.94 5.17 13.73
C VAL A 478 -17.87 4.22 13.21
N ILE A 479 -17.60 4.24 11.90
CA ILE A 479 -16.75 3.24 11.25
C ILE A 479 -15.64 3.94 10.48
N HIS A 480 -14.40 3.65 10.88
CA HIS A 480 -13.21 4.03 10.14
C HIS A 480 -13.05 3.16 8.90
N VAL A 481 -12.97 3.79 7.72
CA VAL A 481 -12.74 3.13 6.45
C VAL A 481 -11.37 3.56 5.92
N ARG A 482 -10.43 2.61 5.90
CA ARG A 482 -9.03 2.89 5.54
C ARG A 482 -8.84 3.23 4.06
N ASP A 483 -9.68 2.66 3.20
CA ASP A 483 -9.50 2.74 1.74
C ASP A 483 -10.84 2.80 1.01
N ALA A 484 -10.87 3.51 -0.12
CA ALA A 484 -12.03 3.57 -1.00
C ALA A 484 -12.48 2.18 -1.46
N SER A 485 -11.57 1.22 -1.65
CA SER A 485 -11.93 -0.15 -2.04
C SER A 485 -12.78 -0.91 -1.02
N LYS A 486 -12.74 -0.49 0.24
CA LYS A 486 -13.46 -1.16 1.33
C LYS A 486 -14.81 -0.52 1.62
N VAL A 487 -15.08 0.68 1.10
CA VAL A 487 -16.29 1.44 1.45
C VAL A 487 -17.57 0.71 1.03
N THR A 488 -17.56 0.06 -0.13
CA THR A 488 -18.71 -0.66 -0.68
C THR A 488 -19.04 -1.90 0.15
N GLY A 489 -18.02 -2.67 0.52
CA GLY A 489 -18.18 -3.82 1.42
C GLY A 489 -18.68 -3.42 2.81
N VAL A 490 -18.29 -2.24 3.31
CA VAL A 490 -18.81 -1.69 4.57
C VAL A 490 -20.29 -1.32 4.44
N LEU A 491 -20.67 -0.59 3.39
CA LEU A 491 -22.06 -0.18 3.18
C LEU A 491 -22.99 -1.35 2.90
N SER A 492 -22.55 -2.33 2.11
CA SER A 492 -23.31 -3.56 1.86
C SER A 492 -23.68 -4.29 3.16
N LYS A 493 -22.74 -4.37 4.10
CA LYS A 493 -23.00 -4.96 5.43
C LYS A 493 -23.94 -4.12 6.28
N LEU A 494 -23.82 -2.79 6.22
CA LEU A 494 -24.67 -1.87 6.99
C LEU A 494 -26.12 -1.81 6.49
N PHE A 495 -26.34 -2.01 5.19
CA PHE A 495 -27.67 -1.98 4.58
C PHE A 495 -28.32 -3.37 4.50
N SER A 496 -27.55 -4.46 4.62
CA SER A 496 -28.10 -5.81 4.71
C SER A 496 -28.81 -6.05 6.05
N PRO A 497 -30.13 -6.36 6.08
CA PRO A 497 -30.86 -6.61 7.31
C PRO A 497 -30.32 -7.82 8.11
N SER A 498 -29.75 -8.81 7.43
CA SER A 498 -29.21 -10.03 8.06
C SER A 498 -27.80 -9.84 8.62
N GLU A 499 -27.00 -8.94 8.04
CA GLU A 499 -25.60 -8.74 8.43
C GLU A 499 -25.38 -7.51 9.30
N ARG A 500 -26.26 -6.50 9.24
CA ARG A 500 -26.09 -5.20 9.91
C ARG A 500 -25.75 -5.31 11.39
N GLU A 501 -26.59 -5.98 12.17
CA GLU A 501 -26.39 -6.10 13.62
C GLU A 501 -25.12 -6.90 13.95
N LYS A 502 -24.82 -7.94 13.18
CA LYS A 502 -23.60 -8.74 13.34
C LYS A 502 -22.36 -7.87 13.10
N TYR A 503 -22.34 -7.14 12.00
CA TYR A 503 -21.21 -6.29 11.64
C TYR A 503 -21.01 -5.12 12.60
N ILE A 504 -22.09 -4.47 13.04
CA ILE A 504 -22.01 -3.40 14.07
C ILE A 504 -21.40 -3.93 15.36
N ASN A 505 -21.80 -5.13 15.80
CA ASN A 505 -21.23 -5.76 16.99
C ASN A 505 -19.75 -6.13 16.79
N GLU A 506 -19.36 -6.66 15.63
CA GLU A 506 -17.95 -6.92 15.30
C GLU A 506 -17.08 -5.65 15.38
N VAL A 507 -17.55 -4.54 14.81
CA VAL A 507 -16.85 -3.24 14.90
C VAL A 507 -16.77 -2.77 16.34
N ARG A 508 -17.87 -2.85 17.10
CA ARG A 508 -17.91 -2.42 18.51
C ARG A 508 -16.91 -3.21 19.36
N THR A 509 -16.88 -4.54 19.25
CA THR A 509 -15.93 -5.40 19.95
C THR A 509 -14.49 -5.10 19.53
N SER A 510 -14.23 -4.89 18.23
CA SER A 510 -12.92 -4.47 17.74
C SER A 510 -12.46 -3.15 18.35
N TYR A 511 -13.35 -2.17 18.45
CA TYR A 511 -13.04 -0.85 19.00
C TYR A 511 -12.85 -0.88 20.51
N GLU A 512 -13.61 -1.70 21.23
CA GLU A 512 -13.39 -1.95 22.66
C GLU A 512 -12.01 -2.56 22.91
N LYS A 513 -11.61 -3.56 22.11
CA LYS A 513 -10.26 -4.13 22.18
C LYS A 513 -9.18 -3.09 21.90
N LEU A 514 -9.33 -2.32 20.82
CA LEU A 514 -8.38 -1.27 20.46
C LEU A 514 -8.24 -0.20 21.55
N ARG A 515 -9.35 0.21 22.19
CA ARG A 515 -9.32 1.12 23.34
C ARG A 515 -8.55 0.51 24.51
N ASN A 516 -8.89 -0.72 24.90
CA ASN A 516 -8.22 -1.40 26.01
C ASN A 516 -6.72 -1.57 25.76
N ASP A 517 -6.33 -1.96 24.55
CA ASP A 517 -4.92 -2.08 24.14
C ASP A 517 -4.21 -0.72 24.15
N HIS A 518 -4.88 0.36 23.72
CA HIS A 518 -4.33 1.71 23.75
C HIS A 518 -3.99 2.15 25.18
N PHE A 519 -4.97 2.08 26.07
CA PHE A 519 -4.81 2.46 27.48
C PHE A 519 -3.82 1.52 28.20
N GLY A 520 -3.76 0.25 27.81
CA GLY A 520 -2.78 -0.71 28.33
C GLY A 520 -1.34 -0.45 27.89
N ARG A 521 -1.12 0.02 26.64
CA ARG A 521 0.22 0.34 26.11
C ARG A 521 0.77 1.67 26.61
N GLN A 522 -0.09 2.66 26.87
CA GLN A 522 0.35 3.93 27.46
C GLN A 522 1.02 3.72 28.83
N ARG A 523 0.62 2.70 29.59
CA ARG A 523 1.23 2.33 30.88
C ARG A 523 2.70 1.87 30.81
N LYS A 524 3.27 1.65 29.63
CA LYS A 524 4.66 1.15 29.47
C LYS A 524 5.70 2.22 29.11
N LYS A 525 5.31 3.44 28.72
CA LYS A 525 6.26 4.49 28.35
C LYS A 525 6.51 5.44 29.51
N GLU A 526 7.77 5.58 29.91
CA GLU A 526 8.19 6.53 30.93
C GLU A 526 8.45 7.90 30.28
N TYR A 527 7.82 8.95 30.81
CA TYR A 527 8.02 10.33 30.38
C TYR A 527 8.76 11.12 31.45
N ILE A 528 9.58 12.07 31.03
CA ILE A 528 10.39 12.93 31.91
C ILE A 528 9.92 14.39 31.86
N PRO A 529 10.04 15.14 32.98
CA PRO A 529 9.73 16.58 32.99
C PRO A 529 10.50 17.35 31.91
N LEU A 530 9.91 18.44 31.42
CA LEU A 530 10.49 19.26 30.35
C LEU A 530 11.91 19.72 30.65
N GLU A 531 12.18 20.10 31.90
CA GLU A 531 13.49 20.62 32.28
C GLU A 531 14.57 19.51 32.27
N GLU A 532 14.21 18.28 32.62
CA GLU A 532 15.09 17.11 32.47
C GLU A 532 15.34 16.80 30.99
N ALA A 533 14.29 16.86 30.15
CA ALA A 533 14.43 16.69 28.70
C ALA A 533 15.34 17.77 28.07
N ARG A 534 15.28 19.02 28.55
CA ARG A 534 16.16 20.12 28.13
C ARG A 534 17.61 19.92 28.55
N GLN A 535 17.84 19.32 29.71
CA GLN A 535 19.19 18.93 30.15
C GLN A 535 19.77 17.84 29.24
N ASN A 536 18.95 16.92 28.75
CA ASN A 536 19.32 15.89 27.78
C ASN A 536 19.14 16.32 26.30
N ARG A 537 19.23 17.62 26.00
CA ARG A 537 19.12 18.14 24.62
C ARG A 537 20.25 17.64 23.73
N PHE A 538 20.07 17.74 22.41
CA PHE A 538 21.19 17.58 21.50
C PHE A 538 22.25 18.67 21.78
N ALA A 539 23.48 18.22 22.03
CA ALA A 539 24.61 19.08 22.32
C ALA A 539 25.69 18.86 21.26
N THR A 540 26.14 19.95 20.66
CA THR A 540 27.25 19.97 19.72
C THR A 540 28.22 21.08 20.09
N ASP A 541 29.47 20.96 19.65
CA ASP A 541 30.51 21.95 19.87
C ASP A 541 30.34 23.10 18.86
N TRP A 542 29.60 24.13 19.27
CA TRP A 542 29.29 25.28 18.44
C TRP A 542 30.53 26.13 18.17
N LYS A 543 30.94 26.19 16.90
CA LYS A 543 32.04 27.02 16.43
C LYS A 543 31.63 27.81 15.19
N PRO A 544 32.29 28.94 14.87
CA PRO A 544 32.01 29.67 13.63
C PRO A 544 32.04 28.79 12.38
N GLU A 545 32.89 27.75 12.35
CA GLU A 545 33.05 26.83 11.22
C GLU A 545 31.90 25.82 11.09
N THR A 546 31.12 25.56 12.16
CA THR A 546 29.95 24.67 12.08
C THR A 546 28.75 25.37 11.46
N ILE A 547 28.72 26.70 11.50
CA ILE A 547 27.64 27.53 10.98
C ILE A 547 27.81 27.75 9.47
N ALA A 548 26.82 27.32 8.71
CA ALA A 548 26.73 27.63 7.29
C ALA A 548 26.27 29.09 7.12
N VAL A 549 27.18 29.99 6.75
CA VAL A 549 26.81 31.39 6.46
C VAL A 549 26.16 31.48 5.08
N PRO A 550 24.91 31.96 4.95
CA PRO A 550 24.23 32.09 3.67
C PRO A 550 24.88 33.10 2.73
N ARG A 551 24.86 32.81 1.43
CA ARG A 551 25.19 33.80 0.38
C ARG A 551 24.14 34.90 0.26
N PHE A 552 22.90 34.58 0.64
CA PHE A 552 21.76 35.48 0.61
C PHE A 552 21.01 35.46 1.95
N THR A 553 20.63 36.64 2.43
CA THR A 553 19.70 36.81 3.55
C THR A 553 18.58 37.78 3.17
N GLY A 554 17.37 37.52 3.66
CA GLY A 554 16.14 38.21 3.27
C GLY A 554 15.16 37.28 2.55
N THR A 555 14.20 37.86 1.84
CA THR A 555 13.12 37.15 1.13
C THR A 555 13.33 37.21 -0.37
N LYS A 556 13.08 36.09 -1.07
CA LYS A 556 13.10 36.04 -2.53
C LYS A 556 11.84 35.36 -3.05
N TYR A 557 11.17 36.01 -4.00
CA TYR A 557 9.94 35.55 -4.62
C TYR A 557 10.22 34.99 -6.02
N PHE A 558 9.46 33.95 -6.37
CA PHE A 558 9.49 33.27 -7.66
C PHE A 558 8.07 33.26 -8.20
N HIS A 559 7.86 34.04 -9.26
CA HIS A 559 6.56 34.17 -9.92
C HIS A 559 6.58 33.43 -11.25
N ASP A 560 5.46 32.77 -11.58
CA ASP A 560 5.31 31.98 -12.82
C ASP A 560 6.51 31.05 -13.08
N TYR A 561 6.90 30.27 -12.06
CA TYR A 561 8.07 29.40 -12.14
C TYR A 561 7.87 28.34 -13.24
N PRO A 562 8.85 28.09 -14.13
CA PRO A 562 8.70 27.13 -15.21
C PRO A 562 8.36 25.73 -14.70
N LEU A 563 7.22 25.18 -15.12
CA LEU A 563 6.78 23.86 -14.69
C LEU A 563 7.70 22.76 -15.25
N GLU A 564 8.32 23.00 -16.40
CA GLU A 564 9.29 22.13 -17.05
C GLU A 564 10.48 21.82 -16.14
N ASP A 565 10.91 22.81 -15.36
CA ASP A 565 12.03 22.68 -14.42
C ASP A 565 11.64 21.85 -13.17
N LEU A 566 10.34 21.64 -12.93
CA LEU A 566 9.83 20.87 -11.79
C LEU A 566 9.66 19.39 -12.14
N VAL A 567 9.33 19.07 -13.40
CA VAL A 567 9.06 17.68 -13.85
C VAL A 567 10.17 16.69 -13.46
N PRO A 568 11.48 17.01 -13.56
CA PRO A 568 12.55 16.09 -13.18
C PRO A 568 12.58 15.71 -11.69
N PHE A 569 11.92 16.48 -10.82
CA PHE A 569 11.89 16.28 -9.37
C PHE A 569 10.61 15.61 -8.87
N ILE A 570 9.71 15.22 -9.78
CA ILE A 570 8.50 14.47 -9.42
C ILE A 570 8.90 13.09 -8.87
N ASP A 571 8.49 12.82 -7.63
CA ASP A 571 8.47 11.45 -7.10
C ASP A 571 7.20 10.73 -7.55
N TRP A 572 7.37 9.92 -8.60
CA TRP A 572 6.32 9.10 -9.19
C TRP A 572 5.86 7.94 -8.30
N THR A 573 6.63 7.55 -7.28
CA THR A 573 6.21 6.51 -6.33
C THR A 573 4.91 6.93 -5.63
N PHE A 574 4.86 8.17 -5.15
CA PHE A 574 3.67 8.71 -4.52
C PHE A 574 2.53 9.01 -5.51
N PHE A 575 2.83 9.23 -6.79
CA PHE A 575 1.81 9.28 -7.84
C PHE A 575 1.06 7.94 -7.94
N PHE A 576 1.79 6.83 -8.03
CA PHE A 576 1.17 5.49 -8.09
C PHE A 576 0.43 5.11 -6.81
N HIS A 577 0.97 5.48 -5.64
CA HIS A 577 0.28 5.27 -4.36
C HIS A 577 -1.10 5.92 -4.31
N THR A 578 -1.24 7.14 -4.82
CA THR A 578 -2.55 7.82 -4.89
C THR A 578 -3.54 7.06 -5.77
N TRP A 579 -3.04 6.45 -6.84
CA TRP A 579 -3.80 5.56 -7.74
C TRP A 579 -3.90 4.12 -7.25
N LYS A 580 -3.53 3.83 -5.99
CA LYS A 580 -3.59 2.48 -5.39
C LYS A 580 -2.81 1.41 -6.17
N ILE A 581 -1.79 1.84 -6.91
CA ILE A 581 -0.79 0.95 -7.51
C ILE A 581 0.41 0.96 -6.55
N THR A 582 0.53 -0.08 -5.74
CA THR A 582 1.62 -0.20 -4.75
C THR A 582 2.90 -0.70 -5.41
N GLY A 583 3.98 0.05 -5.24
CA GLY A 583 5.31 -0.28 -5.70
C GLY A 583 6.13 0.98 -5.94
N LYS A 584 7.44 0.80 -6.09
CA LYS A 584 8.39 1.91 -6.21
C LYS A 584 8.63 2.26 -7.67
N TYR A 585 8.73 3.53 -8.00
CA TYR A 585 9.15 3.94 -9.35
C TYR A 585 10.70 3.91 -9.48
N PRO A 586 11.26 3.44 -10.61
CA PRO A 586 10.59 2.91 -11.81
C PRO A 586 10.25 1.41 -11.75
N ASP A 587 10.70 0.68 -10.73
CA ASP A 587 10.60 -0.78 -10.59
C ASP A 587 9.16 -1.33 -10.79
N ILE A 588 8.14 -0.54 -10.44
CA ILE A 588 6.71 -0.85 -10.63
C ILE A 588 6.35 -1.14 -12.10
N PHE A 589 7.12 -0.64 -13.06
CA PHE A 589 6.89 -0.90 -14.48
C PHE A 589 7.19 -2.34 -14.89
N ASP A 590 8.03 -3.04 -14.13
CA ASP A 590 8.44 -4.41 -14.39
C ASP A 590 7.64 -5.40 -13.52
N ASP A 591 6.69 -4.91 -12.71
CA ASP A 591 5.75 -5.74 -11.94
C ASP A 591 4.88 -6.58 -12.91
N PRO A 592 4.82 -7.92 -12.74
CA PRO A 592 4.15 -8.81 -13.70
C PRO A 592 2.62 -8.64 -13.73
N VAL A 593 2.02 -8.08 -12.68
CA VAL A 593 0.57 -7.90 -12.56
C VAL A 593 0.18 -6.44 -12.82
N LYS A 594 0.91 -5.50 -12.22
CA LYS A 594 0.60 -4.07 -12.20
C LYS A 594 1.35 -3.30 -13.29
N GLY A 595 2.46 -3.82 -13.80
CA GLY A 595 3.41 -3.08 -14.64
C GLY A 595 2.80 -2.53 -15.93
N GLU A 596 1.93 -3.29 -16.59
CA GLU A 596 1.22 -2.81 -17.77
C GLU A 596 0.31 -1.61 -17.45
N GLU A 597 -0.45 -1.68 -16.36
CA GLU A 597 -1.34 -0.59 -15.95
C GLU A 597 -0.55 0.61 -15.41
N ALA A 598 0.54 0.37 -14.69
CA ALA A 598 1.46 1.39 -14.21
C ALA A 598 2.07 2.19 -15.39
N ARG A 599 2.49 1.51 -16.47
CA ARG A 599 2.96 2.17 -17.69
C ARG A 599 1.86 3.00 -18.34
N LYS A 600 0.65 2.45 -18.49
CA LYS A 600 -0.49 3.18 -19.09
C LYS A 600 -0.83 4.45 -18.32
N ILE A 601 -0.96 4.38 -17.01
CA ILE A 601 -1.32 5.56 -16.22
C ILE A 601 -0.17 6.58 -16.18
N TYR A 602 1.08 6.11 -16.18
CA TYR A 602 2.23 6.99 -16.32
C TYR A 602 2.20 7.73 -17.67
N ASP A 603 1.92 7.02 -18.76
CA ASP A 603 1.79 7.62 -20.08
C ASP A 603 0.64 8.64 -20.11
N ASP A 604 -0.53 8.31 -19.57
CA ASP A 604 -1.66 9.25 -19.43
C ASP A 604 -1.25 10.51 -18.64
N ALA A 605 -0.49 10.33 -17.56
CA ALA A 605 0.03 11.42 -16.74
C ALA A 605 1.05 12.29 -17.48
N ARG A 606 1.93 11.67 -18.28
CA ARG A 606 2.91 12.38 -19.13
C ARG A 606 2.21 13.22 -20.19
N HIS A 607 1.20 12.68 -20.87
CA HIS A 607 0.40 13.43 -21.84
C HIS A 607 -0.37 14.58 -21.19
N MET A 608 -0.91 14.38 -19.97
CA MET A 608 -1.54 15.47 -19.23
C MET A 608 -0.53 16.54 -18.80
N LEU A 609 0.66 16.16 -18.33
CA LEU A 609 1.73 17.11 -18.01
C LEU A 609 2.11 17.97 -19.22
N GLU A 610 2.23 17.38 -20.41
CA GLU A 610 2.49 18.11 -21.65
C GLU A 610 1.39 19.15 -21.94
N LYS A 611 0.12 18.79 -21.74
CA LYS A 611 -1.00 19.74 -21.90
C LYS A 611 -0.98 20.85 -20.85
N ILE A 612 -0.70 20.51 -19.58
CA ILE A 612 -0.61 21.47 -18.47
C ILE A 612 0.46 22.52 -18.79
N ILE A 613 1.63 22.06 -19.25
CA ILE A 613 2.78 22.89 -19.56
C ILE A 613 2.51 23.74 -20.81
N ALA A 614 2.18 23.11 -21.93
CA ALA A 614 1.97 23.81 -23.20
C ALA A 614 0.79 24.79 -23.14
N GLY A 615 -0.26 24.44 -22.39
CA GLY A 615 -1.44 25.27 -22.19
C GLY A 615 -1.33 26.27 -21.03
N LYS A 616 -0.24 26.24 -20.25
CA LYS A 616 -0.07 27.03 -19.01
C LYS A 616 -1.31 26.96 -18.10
N TRP A 617 -1.79 25.74 -17.85
CA TRP A 617 -3.00 25.50 -17.07
C TRP A 617 -2.83 25.87 -15.60
N LEU A 618 -1.62 25.63 -15.09
CA LEU A 618 -1.24 25.85 -13.71
C LEU A 618 -0.14 26.91 -13.65
N ARG A 619 -0.17 27.75 -12.62
CA ARG A 619 0.89 28.70 -12.31
C ARG A 619 1.61 28.28 -11.04
N ALA A 620 2.94 28.14 -11.12
CA ALA A 620 3.78 27.86 -9.97
C ALA A 620 4.27 29.17 -9.32
N GLU A 621 4.01 29.32 -8.02
CA GLU A 621 4.42 30.48 -7.22
C GLU A 621 5.20 29.99 -6.01
N GLY A 622 6.30 30.68 -5.68
CA GLY A 622 7.18 30.27 -4.60
C GLY A 622 7.81 31.46 -3.89
N VAL A 623 8.14 31.25 -2.63
CA VAL A 623 8.93 32.18 -1.83
C VAL A 623 9.90 31.40 -0.96
N ILE A 624 11.12 31.90 -0.86
CA ILE A 624 12.09 31.47 0.15
C ILE A 624 12.50 32.67 1.01
N GLY A 625 12.89 32.40 2.24
CA GLY A 625 13.53 33.38 3.11
C GLY A 625 14.66 32.75 3.90
N ILE A 626 15.77 33.47 4.08
CA ILE A 626 16.87 33.04 4.96
C ILE A 626 17.21 34.21 5.87
N TYR A 627 17.13 33.99 7.18
CA TYR A 627 17.29 35.07 8.16
C TYR A 627 18.30 34.69 9.23
N PRO A 628 19.06 35.69 9.75
CA PRO A 628 19.83 35.49 10.97
C PRO A 628 18.92 35.02 12.10
N ALA A 629 19.37 34.00 12.82
CA ALA A 629 18.60 33.29 13.83
C ALA A 629 19.48 32.87 15.01
N GLN A 630 18.85 32.78 16.19
CA GLN A 630 19.49 32.23 17.39
C GLN A 630 18.48 31.38 18.16
N ALA A 631 18.93 30.23 18.68
CA ALA A 631 18.09 29.43 19.56
C ALA A 631 17.98 30.09 20.94
N ALA A 632 16.76 30.16 21.45
CA ALA A 632 16.41 30.62 22.79
C ALA A 632 15.56 29.53 23.47
N GLY A 633 16.25 28.57 24.10
CA GLY A 633 15.62 27.34 24.61
C GLY A 633 15.01 26.50 23.48
N ASP A 634 13.71 26.21 23.60
CA ASP A 634 12.97 25.43 22.60
C ASP A 634 12.37 26.30 21.48
N SER A 635 12.83 27.56 21.34
CA SER A 635 12.39 28.49 20.30
C SER A 635 13.58 29.00 19.50
N VAL A 636 13.31 29.59 18.34
CA VAL A 636 14.30 30.26 17.51
C VAL A 636 13.85 31.69 17.25
N GLU A 637 14.66 32.66 17.68
CA GLU A 637 14.45 34.09 17.44
C GLU A 637 14.98 34.46 16.06
N ILE A 638 14.18 35.18 15.28
CA ILE A 638 14.52 35.60 13.92
C ILE A 638 14.80 37.10 13.88
N PHE A 639 15.89 37.51 13.25
CA PHE A 639 16.32 38.90 13.16
C PHE A 639 16.29 39.43 11.72
N SER A 640 16.22 40.75 11.58
CA SER A 640 16.32 41.39 10.26
C SER A 640 17.76 41.34 9.75
N PRO A 641 18.01 41.04 8.47
CA PRO A 641 19.35 41.04 7.91
C PRO A 641 20.12 42.33 8.22
N GLY A 642 21.37 42.21 8.67
CA GLY A 642 22.22 43.36 9.02
C GLY A 642 21.82 44.13 10.29
N SER A 643 20.86 43.65 11.08
CA SER A 643 20.47 44.31 12.34
C SER A 643 20.11 43.30 13.44
N LYS A 644 20.12 43.73 14.70
CA LYS A 644 19.60 42.94 15.83
C LYS A 644 18.08 43.12 16.06
N LYS A 645 17.36 43.73 15.11
CA LYS A 645 15.91 43.93 15.22
C LYS A 645 15.20 42.59 15.01
N LYS A 646 14.58 42.07 16.07
CA LYS A 646 13.75 40.86 16.04
C LYS A 646 12.54 41.03 15.13
N ARG A 647 12.19 39.97 14.39
CA ARG A 647 11.12 39.92 13.38
C ARG A 647 10.02 38.92 13.71
N ALA A 648 10.39 37.76 14.23
CA ALA A 648 9.48 36.68 14.58
C ALA A 648 10.16 35.75 15.58
N ASP A 649 9.35 34.96 16.29
CA ASP A 649 9.79 33.82 17.09
C ASP A 649 9.12 32.57 16.52
N PHE A 650 9.89 31.50 16.33
CA PHE A 650 9.36 30.19 15.97
C PHE A 650 9.51 29.25 17.15
N HIS A 651 8.45 28.53 17.48
CA HIS A 651 8.40 27.71 18.69
C HIS A 651 8.34 26.24 18.32
N PHE A 652 9.29 25.48 18.85
CA PHE A 652 9.39 24.05 18.66
C PHE A 652 9.07 23.30 19.95
N LEU A 653 8.80 22.01 19.77
CA LEU A 653 8.49 21.05 20.83
C LEU A 653 9.64 20.06 20.97
N ARG A 654 9.86 19.62 22.21
CA ARG A 654 10.91 18.69 22.61
C ARG A 654 10.32 17.33 22.96
N ASN A 655 11.01 16.27 22.57
CA ASN A 655 10.67 14.92 22.99
C ASN A 655 10.74 14.77 24.52
N GLN A 656 9.69 14.26 25.17
CA GLN A 656 9.64 14.00 26.62
C GLN A 656 9.62 12.52 26.99
N GLU A 657 9.77 11.61 26.02
CA GLU A 657 9.95 10.18 26.33
C GLU A 657 11.37 9.97 26.86
N LYS A 658 11.50 9.23 27.98
CA LYS A 658 12.80 8.92 28.57
C LYS A 658 13.66 8.17 27.55
N LYS A 659 14.85 8.68 27.28
CA LYS A 659 15.78 8.09 26.32
C LYS A 659 16.80 7.20 27.00
N GLU A 660 17.32 6.24 26.24
CA GLU A 660 18.48 5.46 26.66
C GLU A 660 19.72 6.37 26.83
N PRO A 661 20.66 6.02 27.71
CA PRO A 661 21.88 6.81 27.90
C PRO A 661 22.61 7.10 26.58
N GLY A 662 22.93 8.37 26.35
CA GLY A 662 23.61 8.83 25.13
C GLY A 662 22.68 9.19 23.96
N VAL A 663 21.37 8.95 24.08
CA VAL A 663 20.38 9.39 23.08
C VAL A 663 19.70 10.69 23.55
N PRO A 664 19.76 11.78 22.77
CA PRO A 664 19.19 13.06 23.19
C PRO A 664 17.66 13.13 23.06
N ASN A 665 17.05 13.94 23.92
CA ASN A 665 15.67 14.40 23.80
C ASN A 665 15.62 15.57 22.82
N LEU A 666 15.43 15.26 21.53
CA LEU A 666 15.53 16.21 20.43
C LEU A 666 14.45 17.30 20.44
N CYS A 667 14.85 18.51 20.07
CA CYS A 667 14.02 19.64 19.65
C CYS A 667 14.63 20.25 18.37
N LEU A 668 13.81 20.77 17.44
CA LEU A 668 14.35 21.37 16.21
C LEU A 668 15.22 22.61 16.48
N SER A 669 14.98 23.35 17.57
CA SER A 669 15.83 24.48 17.96
C SER A 669 17.25 24.07 18.33
N ASP A 670 17.49 22.79 18.65
CA ASP A 670 18.83 22.30 18.99
C ASP A 670 19.80 22.34 17.80
N PHE A 671 19.29 22.46 16.57
CA PHE A 671 20.07 22.54 15.34
C PHE A 671 20.38 23.99 14.92
N ILE A 672 20.18 24.97 15.80
CA ILE A 672 20.50 26.38 15.59
C ILE A 672 21.37 26.86 16.76
N ALA A 673 22.40 27.66 16.49
CA ALA A 673 23.32 28.12 17.52
C ALA A 673 22.58 28.83 18.68
N PRO A 674 22.76 28.40 19.94
CA PRO A 674 22.14 29.03 21.09
C PRO A 674 22.63 30.47 21.28
N LYS A 675 21.75 31.36 21.69
CA LYS A 675 22.05 32.78 21.97
C LYS A 675 23.24 32.94 22.94
N GLU A 676 23.39 32.02 23.89
CA GLU A 676 24.46 32.04 24.90
C GLU A 676 25.85 31.89 24.30
N THR A 677 25.97 31.29 23.11
CA THR A 677 27.24 31.17 22.38
C THR A 677 27.70 32.50 21.79
N GLY A 678 26.80 33.47 21.64
CA GLY A 678 27.07 34.74 20.95
C GLY A 678 27.23 34.61 19.43
N LEU A 679 27.15 33.40 18.88
CA LEU A 679 27.25 33.15 17.45
C LEU A 679 25.92 33.49 16.74
N THR A 680 26.02 33.96 15.49
CA THR A 680 24.86 34.19 14.63
C THR A 680 24.74 33.03 13.66
N ASP A 681 23.65 32.27 13.77
CA ASP A 681 23.27 31.20 12.86
C ASP A 681 22.08 31.66 12.00
N TYR A 682 21.46 30.75 11.25
CA TYR A 682 20.44 31.10 10.27
C TYR A 682 19.33 30.04 10.22
N LEU A 683 18.09 30.50 10.05
CA LEU A 683 16.96 29.65 9.76
C LEU A 683 16.37 30.05 8.42
N GLY A 684 16.13 29.07 7.55
CA GLY A 684 15.46 29.27 6.28
C GLY A 684 13.99 28.88 6.33
N PHE A 685 13.23 29.38 5.36
CA PHE A 685 11.79 29.22 5.25
C PHE A 685 11.39 29.12 3.78
N PHE A 686 10.30 28.44 3.48
CA PHE A 686 9.70 28.44 2.15
C PHE A 686 8.18 28.27 2.18
N ALA A 687 7.53 28.73 1.13
CA ALA A 687 6.18 28.35 0.74
C ALA A 687 6.10 28.30 -0.79
N VAL A 688 5.59 27.19 -1.34
CA VAL A 688 5.48 26.95 -2.78
C VAL A 688 4.11 26.37 -3.12
N THR A 689 3.62 26.66 -4.32
CA THR A 689 2.43 26.04 -4.89
C THR A 689 2.60 25.81 -6.38
N ALA A 690 1.95 24.77 -6.89
CA ALA A 690 1.77 24.53 -8.33
C ALA A 690 0.29 24.42 -8.70
N GLY A 691 -0.62 24.85 -7.82
CA GLY A 691 -2.07 24.63 -7.96
C GLY A 691 -2.89 25.84 -8.41
N LEU A 692 -2.29 27.00 -8.67
CA LEU A 692 -3.06 28.19 -9.04
C LEU A 692 -3.61 28.07 -10.47
N GLY A 693 -4.91 28.33 -10.63
CA GLY A 693 -5.61 28.26 -11.92
C GLY A 693 -6.23 26.89 -12.22
N ILE A 694 -6.12 25.94 -11.30
CA ILE A 694 -6.60 24.56 -11.47
C ILE A 694 -8.14 24.46 -11.58
N GLU A 695 -8.87 25.35 -10.91
CA GLU A 695 -10.33 25.23 -10.71
C GLU A 695 -11.10 25.22 -12.03
N LYS A 696 -10.74 26.10 -12.97
CA LYS A 696 -11.43 26.19 -14.28
C LYS A 696 -11.30 24.89 -15.08
N HIS A 697 -10.19 24.18 -14.92
CA HIS A 697 -9.92 22.93 -15.63
C HIS A 697 -10.61 21.75 -14.95
N ILE A 698 -10.58 21.68 -13.61
CA ILE A 698 -11.36 20.70 -12.85
C ILE A 698 -12.85 20.82 -13.19
N GLN A 699 -13.42 22.02 -13.12
CA GLN A 699 -14.83 22.26 -13.46
C GLN A 699 -15.16 21.88 -14.91
N ALA A 700 -14.23 22.07 -15.84
CA ALA A 700 -14.43 21.66 -17.23
C ALA A 700 -14.52 20.12 -17.36
N PHE A 701 -13.65 19.37 -16.67
CA PHE A 701 -13.72 17.91 -16.65
C PHE A 701 -14.94 17.38 -15.90
N GLU A 702 -15.33 17.99 -14.78
CA GLU A 702 -16.53 17.64 -14.02
C GLU A 702 -17.81 17.83 -14.86
N LYS A 703 -17.90 18.94 -15.61
CA LYS A 703 -19.01 19.18 -16.57
C LYS A 703 -19.08 18.16 -17.70
N GLN A 704 -17.94 17.55 -18.05
CA GLN A 704 -17.84 16.48 -19.04
C GLN A 704 -18.00 15.09 -18.41
N HIS A 705 -18.25 15.00 -17.11
CA HIS A 705 -18.29 13.77 -16.32
C HIS A 705 -16.99 12.94 -16.41
N ASP A 706 -15.84 13.59 -16.61
CA ASP A 706 -14.53 12.94 -16.67
C ASP A 706 -13.77 13.07 -15.35
N ASP A 707 -14.20 12.28 -14.36
CA ASP A 707 -13.56 12.24 -13.03
C ASP A 707 -12.09 11.78 -13.13
N TYR A 708 -11.76 10.96 -14.13
CA TYR A 708 -10.39 10.46 -14.33
C TYR A 708 -9.42 11.60 -14.63
N GLN A 709 -9.77 12.48 -15.57
CA GLN A 709 -8.93 13.62 -15.93
C GLN A 709 -8.91 14.68 -14.81
N ALA A 710 -10.03 14.88 -14.11
CA ALA A 710 -10.09 15.79 -12.96
C ALA A 710 -9.16 15.33 -11.82
N ILE A 711 -9.19 14.03 -11.45
CA ILE A 711 -8.31 13.46 -10.43
C ILE A 711 -6.86 13.49 -10.92
N MET A 712 -6.57 13.12 -12.17
CA MET A 712 -5.22 13.17 -12.75
C MET A 712 -4.60 14.56 -12.63
N LEU A 713 -5.36 15.61 -12.95
CA LEU A 713 -4.90 16.99 -12.85
C LEU A 713 -4.58 17.39 -11.40
N LYS A 714 -5.44 17.03 -10.44
CA LYS A 714 -5.21 17.27 -9.01
C LYS A 714 -3.93 16.56 -8.54
N VAL A 715 -3.78 15.28 -8.87
CA VAL A 715 -2.60 14.48 -8.47
C VAL A 715 -1.32 15.05 -9.06
N LEU A 716 -1.32 15.44 -10.35
CA LEU A 716 -0.16 16.05 -10.99
C LEU A 716 0.20 17.41 -10.41
N SER A 717 -0.80 18.23 -10.08
CA SER A 717 -0.61 19.51 -9.37
C SER A 717 0.07 19.29 -8.01
N ASP A 718 -0.37 18.30 -7.24
CA ASP A 718 0.29 17.93 -5.97
C ASP A 718 1.73 17.46 -6.18
N ARG A 719 1.97 16.62 -7.21
CA ARG A 719 3.33 16.16 -7.54
C ARG A 719 4.25 17.32 -7.94
N LEU A 720 3.73 18.31 -8.68
CA LEU A 720 4.48 19.51 -9.06
C LEU A 720 4.78 20.39 -7.85
N ALA A 721 3.87 20.52 -6.89
CA ALA A 721 4.11 21.29 -5.67
C ALA A 721 5.22 20.67 -4.80
N GLU A 722 5.23 19.34 -4.65
CA GLU A 722 6.30 18.61 -3.94
C GLU A 722 7.64 18.70 -4.69
N ALA A 723 7.61 18.55 -6.01
CA ALA A 723 8.78 18.74 -6.87
C ALA A 723 9.34 20.17 -6.75
N PHE A 724 8.47 21.17 -6.60
CA PHE A 724 8.89 22.56 -6.36
C PHE A 724 9.55 22.73 -5.00
N ALA A 725 9.06 22.06 -3.96
CA ALA A 725 9.69 22.09 -2.64
C ALA A 725 11.11 21.48 -2.69
N GLU A 726 11.29 20.36 -3.39
CA GLU A 726 12.62 19.76 -3.61
C GLU A 726 13.53 20.66 -4.45
N GLN A 727 13.03 21.20 -5.55
CA GLN A 727 13.80 22.09 -6.42
C GLN A 727 14.24 23.36 -5.67
N MET A 728 13.36 23.97 -4.87
CA MET A 728 13.74 25.12 -4.03
C MET A 728 14.73 24.71 -2.95
N HIS A 729 14.58 23.54 -2.33
CA HIS A 729 15.54 23.08 -1.34
C HIS A 729 16.92 22.89 -1.96
N LEU A 730 17.03 22.22 -3.11
CA LEU A 730 18.28 22.06 -3.86
C LEU A 730 18.94 23.42 -4.14
N ARG A 731 18.17 24.39 -4.66
CA ARG A 731 18.69 25.74 -4.93
C ARG A 731 19.07 26.49 -3.66
N VAL A 732 18.40 26.26 -2.54
CA VAL A 732 18.82 26.81 -1.24
C VAL A 732 20.17 26.22 -0.83
N ARG A 733 20.37 24.90 -0.93
CA ARG A 733 21.66 24.27 -0.59
C ARG A 733 22.81 24.74 -1.47
N LYS A 734 22.58 24.89 -2.78
CA LYS A 734 23.61 25.21 -3.77
C LYS A 734 23.83 26.70 -4.02
N GLU A 735 22.75 27.46 -4.15
CA GLU A 735 22.77 28.85 -4.64
C GLU A 735 22.59 29.87 -3.51
N PHE A 736 21.51 29.76 -2.73
CA PHE A 736 21.07 30.84 -1.83
C PHE A 736 21.69 30.77 -0.44
N TRP A 737 21.64 29.61 0.21
CA TRP A 737 22.42 29.34 1.41
C TRP A 737 23.85 28.99 1.01
N GLY A 738 24.00 28.08 0.05
CA GLY A 738 25.29 27.81 -0.60
C GLY A 738 26.29 27.05 0.26
N TYR A 739 25.81 26.21 1.19
CA TYR A 739 26.67 25.34 2.00
C TYR A 739 27.07 24.03 1.30
N ALA A 740 26.47 23.73 0.15
CA ALA A 740 26.80 22.59 -0.69
C ALA A 740 26.86 23.00 -2.18
N PRO A 741 27.72 23.97 -2.57
CA PRO A 741 27.70 24.53 -3.94
C PRO A 741 28.07 23.50 -5.02
N ASP A 742 28.95 22.55 -4.67
CA ASP A 742 29.46 21.51 -5.58
C ASP A 742 28.64 20.21 -5.52
N GLU A 743 27.45 20.22 -4.88
CA GLU A 743 26.56 19.07 -4.81
C GLU A 743 26.17 18.58 -6.22
N GLN A 744 26.60 17.37 -6.58
CA GLN A 744 26.21 16.66 -7.79
C GLN A 744 25.50 15.38 -7.36
N MET A 745 24.19 15.45 -7.22
CA MET A 745 23.34 14.32 -6.86
C MET A 745 22.35 14.04 -7.97
N GLU A 746 22.12 12.77 -8.26
CA GLU A 746 20.99 12.39 -9.10
C GLU A 746 19.67 12.63 -8.36
N THR A 747 18.57 12.88 -9.09
CA THR A 747 17.24 13.06 -8.48
C THR A 747 16.89 11.93 -7.50
N LYS A 748 17.24 10.68 -7.82
CA LYS A 748 16.97 9.52 -6.95
C LYS A 748 17.65 9.62 -5.58
N GLU A 749 18.77 10.32 -5.49
CA GLU A 749 19.52 10.52 -4.25
C GLU A 749 18.96 11.69 -3.45
N ILE A 750 18.53 12.75 -4.16
CA ILE A 750 17.79 13.88 -3.59
C ILE A 750 16.50 13.37 -2.93
N LEU A 751 15.71 12.56 -3.64
CA LEU A 751 14.46 11.97 -3.11
C LEU A 751 14.69 11.00 -1.94
N ARG A 752 15.92 10.50 -1.75
CA ARG A 752 16.33 9.68 -0.60
C ARG A 752 16.96 10.51 0.52
N GLU A 753 16.90 11.83 0.44
CA GLU A 753 17.42 12.77 1.43
C GLU A 753 18.91 12.57 1.74
N LYS A 754 19.72 12.16 0.75
CA LYS A 754 21.17 11.94 0.92
C LYS A 754 22.01 13.22 1.03
N TYR A 755 21.38 14.37 1.20
CA TYR A 755 22.01 15.67 1.32
C TYR A 755 22.13 16.14 2.77
N ARG A 756 23.02 17.12 3.00
CA ARG A 756 23.12 17.84 4.27
C ARG A 756 21.89 18.73 4.46
N GLY A 757 21.35 18.74 5.68
CA GLY A 757 20.25 19.62 6.08
C GLY A 757 18.86 19.01 5.87
N ILE A 758 17.84 19.64 6.45
CA ILE A 758 16.45 19.17 6.42
C ILE A 758 15.48 20.31 6.13
N ARG A 759 14.27 19.95 5.69
CA ARG A 759 13.18 20.90 5.41
C ARG A 759 11.86 20.58 6.15
N PRO A 760 11.83 20.59 7.50
CA PRO A 760 10.65 20.22 8.26
C PRO A 760 9.48 21.18 8.00
N ALA A 761 8.30 20.60 7.81
CA ALA A 761 7.07 21.32 7.51
C ALA A 761 6.08 21.23 8.69
N PRO A 762 5.51 22.36 9.17
CA PRO A 762 4.52 22.35 10.25
C PRO A 762 3.35 21.39 9.99
N GLY A 763 3.08 20.50 10.95
CA GLY A 763 2.12 19.41 10.87
C GLY A 763 2.76 18.03 10.75
N TYR A 764 4.04 17.94 10.36
CA TYR A 764 4.80 16.69 10.38
C TYR A 764 5.25 16.33 11.80
N PRO A 765 5.58 15.06 12.09
CA PRO A 765 5.91 14.60 13.45
C PRO A 765 7.05 15.36 14.16
N ALA A 766 7.98 15.98 13.42
CA ALA A 766 9.09 16.77 13.97
C ALA A 766 8.66 18.18 14.43
N CYS A 767 7.57 18.70 13.87
CA CYS A 767 6.98 20.00 14.20
C CYS A 767 5.45 19.92 14.02
N PRO A 768 4.75 19.18 14.88
CA PRO A 768 3.34 18.83 14.65
C PRO A 768 2.38 20.03 14.78
N GLU A 769 2.85 21.17 15.28
CA GLU A 769 2.01 22.35 15.52
C GLU A 769 1.77 23.13 14.22
N HIS A 770 0.50 23.20 13.81
CA HIS A 770 0.09 23.79 12.54
C HIS A 770 0.09 25.33 12.52
N SER A 771 -0.09 26.00 13.66
CA SER A 771 -0.19 27.46 13.76
C SER A 771 1.12 28.19 13.46
N GLU A 772 2.28 27.52 13.58
CA GLU A 772 3.58 28.05 13.13
C GLU A 772 3.58 28.47 11.65
N LYS A 773 2.68 27.91 10.82
CA LYS A 773 2.48 28.38 9.44
C LYS A 773 2.07 29.85 9.39
N ARG A 774 1.25 30.35 10.33
CA ARG A 774 0.85 31.77 10.34
C ARG A 774 2.05 32.68 10.51
N THR A 775 2.94 32.37 11.47
CA THR A 775 4.19 33.11 11.68
C THR A 775 5.07 33.10 10.42
N LEU A 776 5.19 31.94 9.76
CA LEU A 776 5.92 31.82 8.49
C LEU A 776 5.27 32.69 7.40
N PHE A 777 3.95 32.63 7.27
CA PHE A 777 3.20 33.35 6.26
C PHE A 777 3.33 34.87 6.42
N ASP A 778 3.28 35.35 7.66
CA ASP A 778 3.45 36.77 7.99
C ASP A 778 4.89 37.23 7.75
N LEU A 779 5.88 36.41 8.11
CA LEU A 779 7.30 36.73 7.92
C LEU A 779 7.65 36.93 6.43
N LEU A 780 7.15 36.03 5.57
CA LEU A 780 7.45 36.03 4.13
C LEU A 780 6.43 36.79 3.27
N GLN A 781 5.32 37.26 3.86
CA GLN A 781 4.17 37.86 3.14
C GLN A 781 3.60 36.90 2.07
N VAL A 782 3.43 35.63 2.43
CA VAL A 782 3.06 34.55 1.50
C VAL A 782 1.74 34.86 0.79
N GLU A 783 0.70 35.25 1.53
CA GLU A 783 -0.66 35.44 0.98
C GLU A 783 -0.71 36.56 -0.07
N GLU A 784 -0.05 37.68 0.22
CA GLU A 784 -0.01 38.84 -0.67
C GLU A 784 0.81 38.56 -1.93
N LYS A 785 1.96 37.90 -1.78
CA LYS A 785 2.97 37.80 -2.85
C LYS A 785 2.84 36.55 -3.71
N THR A 786 2.34 35.44 -3.16
CA THR A 786 2.24 34.15 -3.88
C THR A 786 0.79 33.74 -4.15
N GLY A 787 -0.17 34.31 -3.43
CA GLY A 787 -1.58 33.91 -3.51
C GLY A 787 -1.94 32.65 -2.71
N ILE A 788 -0.97 31.99 -2.06
CA ILE A 788 -1.23 30.87 -1.15
C ILE A 788 -1.84 31.42 0.14
N ARG A 789 -2.98 30.87 0.58
CA ARG A 789 -3.73 31.33 1.77
C ARG A 789 -3.80 30.25 2.83
N LEU A 790 -3.94 30.65 4.09
CA LEU A 790 -4.28 29.73 5.18
C LEU A 790 -5.78 29.72 5.46
N THR A 791 -6.33 28.53 5.68
CA THR A 791 -7.65 28.36 6.29
C THR A 791 -7.57 28.66 7.79
N GLU A 792 -8.73 28.73 8.44
CA GLU A 792 -8.86 28.84 9.89
C GLU A 792 -8.18 27.68 10.68
N ASN A 793 -8.04 26.51 10.05
CA ASN A 793 -7.34 25.34 10.59
C ASN A 793 -5.90 25.20 10.05
N TYR A 794 -5.36 26.26 9.45
CA TYR A 794 -4.01 26.33 8.89
C TYR A 794 -3.72 25.29 7.79
N ALA A 795 -4.75 24.83 7.07
CA ALA A 795 -4.56 24.19 5.77
C ALA A 795 -4.17 25.26 4.75
N MET A 796 -3.39 24.90 3.74
CA MET A 796 -2.98 25.82 2.68
C MET A 796 -3.89 25.68 1.47
N TYR A 797 -4.28 26.80 0.87
CA TYR A 797 -4.99 26.85 -0.41
C TYR A 797 -4.17 27.65 -1.43
N PRO A 798 -3.92 27.14 -2.65
CA PRO A 798 -4.38 25.86 -3.21
C PRO A 798 -3.90 24.64 -2.43
N ALA A 799 -4.64 23.52 -2.51
CA ALA A 799 -4.30 22.28 -1.81
C ALA A 799 -2.89 21.78 -2.17
N SER A 800 -2.51 21.91 -3.45
CA SER A 800 -1.17 21.63 -3.96
C SER A 800 -0.16 22.72 -3.55
N SER A 801 0.10 22.82 -2.25
CA SER A 801 1.05 23.77 -1.65
C SER A 801 1.89 23.10 -0.56
N VAL A 802 3.15 23.51 -0.44
CA VAL A 802 4.08 23.03 0.58
C VAL A 802 4.75 24.24 1.24
N SER A 803 4.85 24.24 2.57
CA SER A 803 5.58 25.27 3.31
C SER A 803 6.33 24.66 4.48
N GLY A 804 7.49 25.21 4.80
CA GLY A 804 8.29 24.71 5.91
C GLY A 804 9.55 25.52 6.17
N PHE A 805 10.43 24.93 6.95
CA PHE A 805 11.71 25.49 7.36
C PHE A 805 12.85 24.91 6.54
N TYR A 806 14.04 25.49 6.66
CA TYR A 806 15.30 24.89 6.22
C TYR A 806 16.32 24.97 7.36
N PHE A 807 16.91 23.82 7.71
CA PHE A 807 18.00 23.72 8.68
C PHE A 807 19.26 23.23 7.96
N ALA A 808 20.38 23.92 8.14
CA ALA A 808 21.65 23.60 7.50
C ALA A 808 22.62 22.81 8.39
N HIS A 809 22.29 22.59 9.66
CA HIS A 809 23.16 21.83 10.56
C HIS A 809 23.35 20.39 10.03
N PRO A 810 24.60 19.86 9.97
CA PRO A 810 24.87 18.56 9.36
C PRO A 810 24.21 17.38 10.09
N GLU A 811 23.94 17.52 11.38
CA GLU A 811 23.26 16.51 12.19
C GLU A 811 21.74 16.73 12.32
N ALA A 812 21.20 17.75 11.64
CA ALA A 812 19.76 17.97 11.61
C ALA A 812 19.07 16.77 10.96
N LYS A 813 18.04 16.24 11.62
CA LYS A 813 17.31 15.06 11.17
C LYS A 813 15.83 15.15 11.53
N TYR A 814 15.00 14.45 10.77
CA TYR A 814 13.59 14.26 11.12
C TYR A 814 13.47 13.33 12.33
N PHE A 815 12.61 13.68 13.29
CA PHE A 815 12.30 12.88 14.46
C PHE A 815 10.81 13.03 14.82
N ASN A 816 10.31 12.17 15.69
CA ASN A 816 8.95 12.31 16.22
C ASN A 816 9.00 12.95 17.62
N VAL A 817 8.34 14.11 17.77
CA VAL A 817 8.20 14.79 19.06
C VAL A 817 7.55 13.86 20.09
N GLY A 818 6.58 13.04 19.67
CA GLY A 818 5.88 12.10 20.54
C GLY A 818 4.83 12.78 21.42
N ARG A 819 4.70 12.29 22.65
CA ARG A 819 3.73 12.78 23.64
C ARG A 819 4.36 13.82 24.57
N LEU A 820 3.53 14.77 25.01
CA LEU A 820 3.88 15.94 25.79
C LEU A 820 3.20 15.85 27.16
N LEU A 821 3.94 16.18 28.20
CA LEU A 821 3.43 16.37 29.56
C LEU A 821 2.82 17.79 29.71
N PRO A 822 1.99 18.01 30.74
CA PRO A 822 1.35 19.31 30.99
C PRO A 822 2.33 20.48 31.13
N ASP A 823 3.52 20.24 31.68
CA ASP A 823 4.56 21.25 31.87
C ASP A 823 5.04 21.87 30.54
N GLN A 824 5.25 21.05 29.51
CA GLN A 824 5.59 21.52 28.17
C GLN A 824 4.42 22.19 27.45
N LEU A 825 3.19 21.71 27.68
CA LEU A 825 2.00 22.35 27.15
C LEU A 825 1.86 23.80 27.67
N GLU A 826 2.03 23.99 28.98
CA GLU A 826 1.98 25.30 29.63
C GLU A 826 3.14 26.21 29.19
N ASP A 827 4.36 25.67 29.10
CA ASP A 827 5.52 26.40 28.59
C ASP A 827 5.31 26.87 27.15
N TYR A 828 4.81 26.00 26.27
CA TYR A 828 4.54 26.33 24.87
C TYR A 828 3.43 27.38 24.75
N ALA A 829 2.36 27.27 25.54
CA ALA A 829 1.28 28.26 25.60
C ALA A 829 1.78 29.65 26.00
N ARG A 830 2.64 29.71 27.03
CA ARG A 830 3.30 30.96 27.43
C ARG A 830 4.16 31.54 26.29
N ARG A 831 4.98 30.71 25.64
CA ARG A 831 5.85 31.15 24.54
C ARG A 831 5.06 31.70 23.34
N LYS A 832 3.94 31.04 22.99
CA LYS A 832 3.03 31.48 21.92
C LYS A 832 2.14 32.67 22.29
N GLY A 833 2.04 33.03 23.58
CA GLY A 833 1.08 34.02 24.05
C GLY A 833 -0.38 33.58 23.87
N LEU A 834 -0.65 32.28 23.94
CA LEU A 834 -2.00 31.71 23.80
C LEU A 834 -2.49 31.11 25.13
N PRO A 835 -3.80 31.09 25.39
CA PRO A 835 -4.35 30.33 26.51
C PRO A 835 -4.04 28.84 26.39
N VAL A 836 -3.76 28.18 27.52
CA VAL A 836 -3.44 26.73 27.58
C VAL A 836 -4.52 25.90 26.89
N GLU A 837 -5.80 26.21 27.10
CA GLU A 837 -6.92 25.51 26.46
C GLU A 837 -6.85 25.57 24.93
N LYS A 838 -6.44 26.72 24.35
CA LYS A 838 -6.30 26.84 22.90
C LYS A 838 -5.14 25.98 22.37
N VAL A 839 -4.03 25.92 23.11
CA VAL A 839 -2.89 25.05 22.73
C VAL A 839 -3.24 23.58 22.90
N LYS A 840 -4.02 23.23 23.92
CA LYS A 840 -4.52 21.88 24.16
C LYS A 840 -5.32 21.37 22.95
N THR A 841 -6.15 22.22 22.35
CA THR A 841 -6.86 21.96 21.08
C THR A 841 -5.86 21.74 19.94
N LEU A 842 -4.89 22.64 19.76
CA LEU A 842 -3.91 22.56 18.66
C LEU A 842 -2.99 21.32 18.74
N LEU A 843 -2.67 20.85 19.95
CA LEU A 843 -1.72 19.76 20.21
C LEU A 843 -2.39 18.51 20.81
N ASN A 844 -3.70 18.36 20.69
CA ASN A 844 -4.47 17.29 21.33
C ASN A 844 -3.92 15.87 21.03
N MET A 845 -3.40 15.65 19.81
CA MET A 845 -2.82 14.39 19.33
C MET A 845 -1.45 14.10 19.94
N ASN A 846 -0.82 15.10 20.54
CA ASN A 846 0.49 15.03 21.15
C ASN A 846 0.43 15.04 22.68
N LEU A 847 -0.74 15.10 23.33
CA LEU A 847 -0.80 15.09 24.80
C LEU A 847 -0.73 13.68 25.35
N VAL A 848 -0.05 13.48 26.47
CA VAL A 848 -0.25 12.30 27.32
C VAL A 848 -1.70 12.35 27.82
N GLU A 849 -2.43 11.24 27.74
CA GLU A 849 -3.78 11.18 28.30
C GLU A 849 -3.64 11.19 29.82
N ASN A 850 -4.17 12.23 30.47
CA ASN A 850 -4.32 12.22 31.92
C ASN A 850 -5.30 11.10 32.30
N GLU A 851 -4.97 10.37 33.35
CA GLU A 851 -5.77 9.27 33.92
C GLU A 851 -7.26 9.60 34.10
#